data_AF-A0A947ZV40-F1
#
_entry.id   AF-A0A947ZV40-F1
#
_cell.length_a   1.000
_cell.length_b   1.000
_cell.length_c   1.000
_cell.angle_alpha   90.00
_cell.angle_beta   90.00
_cell.angle_gamma   90.00
#
_symmetry.space_group_name_H-M   'P 1'
#
loop_
_entity.id
_entity.type
_entity.pdbx_description
1 polymer ?
#
loop_
_entity_poly.entity_id
_entity_poly.type
_entity_poly.pdbx_seq_one_letter_code
_entity_poly.pdbx_strand_id
1 'polypeptide(L)'
;MEYSLKRKKLEEIKDEINEFHPLLNELLTKLTNIRHVDYTHGVGEKGADFVLHQYNDQFQTTDYVGVIAKIGKIHMDFTDVERQIDECCSLERYVEGGRKKIQLTEIWVISNSTITANAEEKINNKFKANKIRFIKGQTLSELIDKHLPNYWYDISLKLGLYLAEIKYRNEELDKTLNLLPTCSNKIYIEQDITERENEYTSQKHKNSYIDIYKAITQKKIIIIEGGMGSGKSKLLRQIVCKYSNGEAYIDEKIIPLFCTYTDFVDKYEANINKLIENQIAREIIDNLGEDSNILLLIDGIDEKDLPVEQNIEILKRITKDIYEKKNVKAVFASRQLNSIEAEKEITQRVVLYELKSLSMTRVVEFLNAICREINISCRIIEDLKNSVLFKELPRSPIAAILLANLINENSKDLPANMTELFNKYIELMLGRWDIQKGLQSQKEYEASENILMDLSVYMIENSLPVLSNVEFQDRISGYLNQRNMEIEPSMLYDKIVNRSGLLVNDVDKHVIYFKHRTFMEFLYAKKCSKGKILDIDTRAFNYYWQNIYYFYVGLNKDCPAILQQIIDVVPVNEPQKWFRLSNVGNYLMAGYSSPYQIVQDNLYKIFIEASILYQDIVASKIKSPFSNVSQIYLFWFITIVLKNSYAYEYFQKSLEDTNILIDDNTQKDAQVKSFALFFAAVIAHELEMEKPFDFMISNYKDEIPLPVGFGILYETKDYDKSEAIKKYLKKMKRNVKMSKSLNDSMMVLHQRPIKQLKIT
;
A
#
# COMPACT_ATOMS: atom_id res chain seq x y z
N MET A 1 6.62 8.17 30.51
CA MET A 1 7.07 9.34 31.29
C MET A 1 6.78 9.08 32.77
N GLU A 2 7.73 9.30 33.68
CA GLU A 2 7.50 9.16 35.13
C GLU A 2 6.46 10.16 35.64
N TYR A 3 5.69 9.78 36.66
CA TYR A 3 4.65 10.62 37.27
C TYR A 3 5.20 11.95 37.82
N SER A 4 6.43 11.96 38.32
CA SER A 4 7.13 13.14 38.83
C SER A 4 7.23 14.27 37.79
N LEU A 5 7.49 13.93 36.53
CA LEU A 5 7.59 14.87 35.41
C LEU A 5 6.21 15.34 34.94
N LYS A 6 5.23 14.43 34.86
CA LYS A 6 3.84 14.74 34.50
C LYS A 6 3.22 15.75 35.45
N ARG A 7 3.44 15.55 36.75
CA ARG A 7 2.99 16.45 37.80
C ARG A 7 3.61 17.84 37.66
N LYS A 8 4.92 17.95 37.38
CA LYS A 8 5.57 19.24 37.11
C LYS A 8 4.93 19.97 35.93
N LYS A 9 4.67 19.27 34.82
CA LYS A 9 4.03 19.86 33.63
C LYS A 9 2.63 20.40 33.90
N LEU A 10 1.84 19.73 34.75
CA LEU A 10 0.53 20.24 35.18
C LEU A 10 0.63 21.45 36.11
N GLU A 11 1.60 21.42 37.04
CA GLU A 11 1.87 22.52 37.97
C GLU A 11 2.45 23.77 37.27
N GLU A 12 3.02 23.62 36.07
CA GLU A 12 3.56 24.70 35.24
C GLU A 12 2.50 25.52 34.50
N ILE A 13 1.25 25.05 34.42
CA ILE A 13 0.13 25.78 33.81
C ILE A 13 -0.16 27.02 34.64
N LYS A 14 -0.11 28.21 34.01
CA LYS A 14 -0.24 29.51 34.69
C LYS A 14 -1.54 30.23 34.37
N ASP A 15 -2.18 29.92 33.24
CA ASP A 15 -3.41 30.59 32.78
C ASP A 15 -4.62 29.65 32.86
N GLU A 16 -5.60 30.01 33.70
CA GLU A 16 -6.80 29.21 33.96
C GLU A 16 -7.68 29.14 32.70
N ILE A 17 -7.83 30.27 31.99
CA ILE A 17 -8.79 30.41 30.90
C ILE A 17 -8.17 29.95 29.57
N ASN A 18 -6.91 30.30 29.30
CA ASN A 18 -6.32 30.06 27.99
C ASN A 18 -5.58 28.71 27.89
N GLU A 19 -5.20 28.09 29.01
CA GLU A 19 -4.47 26.81 29.01
C GLU A 19 -5.26 25.71 29.72
N PHE A 20 -5.74 25.95 30.95
CA PHE A 20 -6.40 24.91 31.73
C PHE A 20 -7.82 24.59 31.26
N HIS A 21 -8.64 25.60 30.95
CA HIS A 21 -10.00 25.40 30.44
C HIS A 21 -10.04 24.63 29.11
N PRO A 22 -9.20 24.92 28.09
CA PRO A 22 -9.17 24.13 26.85
C PRO A 22 -8.77 22.67 27.08
N LEU A 23 -7.80 22.40 27.96
CA LEU A 23 -7.43 21.03 28.34
C LEU A 23 -8.62 20.29 28.98
N LEU A 24 -9.31 20.93 29.92
CA LEU A 24 -10.46 20.35 30.59
C LEU A 24 -11.64 20.14 29.62
N ASN A 25 -11.91 21.09 28.74
CA ASN A 25 -12.98 20.98 27.75
C ASN A 25 -12.79 19.72 26.87
N GLU A 26 -11.58 19.52 26.37
CA GLU A 26 -11.22 18.34 25.56
C GLU A 26 -11.22 17.05 26.37
N LEU A 27 -10.72 17.08 27.61
CA LEU A 27 -10.67 15.91 28.48
C LEU A 27 -12.08 15.45 28.87
N LEU A 28 -12.94 16.37 29.30
CA LEU A 28 -14.28 16.09 29.82
C LEU A 28 -15.21 15.58 28.72
N THR A 29 -15.08 16.09 27.50
CA THR A 29 -15.86 15.62 26.32
C THR A 29 -15.53 14.17 25.93
N LYS A 30 -14.34 13.67 26.29
CA LYS A 30 -13.89 12.30 25.97
C LYS A 30 -14.21 11.24 27.04
N LEU A 31 -14.85 11.64 28.14
CA LEU A 31 -15.23 10.71 29.20
C LEU A 31 -16.47 9.90 28.79
N THR A 32 -16.43 8.58 29.00
CA THR A 32 -17.40 7.62 28.44
C THR A 32 -18.87 7.85 28.80
N ASN A 33 -19.14 8.50 29.94
CA ASN A 33 -20.50 8.66 30.45
C ASN A 33 -21.03 10.09 30.26
N ILE A 34 -20.25 10.96 29.60
CA ILE A 34 -20.62 12.37 29.40
C ILE A 34 -21.06 12.55 27.95
N ARG A 35 -22.31 12.98 27.77
CA ARG A 35 -22.90 13.19 26.44
C ARG A 35 -22.70 14.61 25.92
N HIS A 36 -22.65 15.58 26.82
CA HIS A 36 -22.54 16.99 26.48
C HIS A 36 -21.78 17.75 27.58
N VAL A 37 -20.99 18.74 27.17
CA VAL A 37 -20.23 19.64 28.04
C VAL A 37 -20.59 21.07 27.66
N ASP A 38 -21.22 21.81 28.57
CA ASP A 38 -21.48 23.24 28.41
C ASP A 38 -20.34 24.03 29.05
N TYR A 39 -19.64 24.86 28.27
CA TYR A 39 -18.69 25.82 28.80
C TYR A 39 -19.43 27.09 29.23
N THR A 40 -19.51 27.34 30.55
CA THR A 40 -20.34 28.41 31.13
C THR A 40 -19.55 29.58 31.71
N HIS A 41 -18.24 29.61 31.50
CA HIS A 41 -17.37 30.67 32.00
C HIS A 41 -17.82 32.08 31.56
N GLY A 42 -17.99 33.01 32.51
CA GLY A 42 -18.45 34.38 32.27
C GLY A 42 -19.76 34.75 32.98
N VAL A 43 -20.58 35.63 32.38
CA VAL A 43 -21.77 36.24 33.02
C VAL A 43 -22.86 35.19 33.41
N GLY A 44 -22.77 33.97 32.88
CA GLY A 44 -23.69 32.86 33.15
C GLY A 44 -23.10 31.72 34.02
N GLU A 45 -21.90 31.88 34.57
CA GLU A 45 -21.14 30.82 35.25
C GLU A 45 -21.88 30.20 36.44
N LYS A 46 -22.60 31.03 37.22
CA LYS A 46 -23.38 30.61 38.42
C LYS A 46 -22.59 29.64 39.32
N GLY A 47 -21.29 29.88 39.45
CA GLY A 47 -20.36 29.09 40.25
C GLY A 47 -19.73 27.85 39.58
N ALA A 48 -20.01 27.52 38.31
CA ALA A 48 -19.31 26.42 37.61
C ALA A 48 -18.78 26.86 36.24
N ASP A 49 -17.52 26.53 35.98
CA ASP A 49 -16.85 26.78 34.70
C ASP A 49 -17.39 25.87 33.59
N PHE A 50 -17.75 24.62 33.93
CA PHE A 50 -18.40 23.68 33.01
C PHE A 50 -19.63 23.02 33.63
N VAL A 51 -20.58 22.62 32.78
CA VAL A 51 -21.70 21.74 33.16
C VAL A 51 -21.68 20.49 32.29
N LEU A 52 -21.60 19.32 32.93
CA LEU A 52 -21.55 18.02 32.26
C LEU A 52 -22.90 17.34 32.33
N HIS A 53 -23.31 16.76 31.21
CA HIS A 53 -24.51 15.95 31.09
C HIS A 53 -24.09 14.49 31.17
N GLN A 54 -24.13 13.93 32.38
CA GLN A 54 -23.73 12.55 32.63
C GLN A 54 -24.94 11.63 32.45
N TYR A 55 -24.84 10.68 31.52
CA TYR A 55 -25.91 9.71 31.29
C TYR A 55 -25.72 8.47 32.15
N ASN A 56 -26.80 8.03 32.79
CA ASN A 56 -26.83 6.82 33.60
C ASN A 56 -27.57 5.71 32.85
N ASP A 57 -26.82 4.75 32.29
CA ASP A 57 -27.37 3.65 31.49
C ASP A 57 -28.36 2.77 32.27
N GLN A 58 -28.16 2.62 33.59
CA GLN A 58 -29.01 1.76 34.42
C GLN A 58 -30.41 2.34 34.62
N PHE A 59 -30.52 3.67 34.72
CA PHE A 59 -31.78 4.36 35.03
C PHE A 59 -32.34 5.17 33.85
N GLN A 60 -31.59 5.25 32.75
CA GLN A 60 -31.91 6.07 31.57
C GLN A 60 -32.15 7.55 31.90
N THR A 61 -31.53 8.04 32.97
CA THR A 61 -31.61 9.44 33.41
C THR A 61 -30.32 10.19 33.10
N THR A 62 -30.42 11.51 32.98
CA THR A 62 -29.26 12.40 32.82
C THR A 62 -29.04 13.18 34.11
N ASP A 63 -27.89 12.97 34.72
CA ASP A 63 -27.41 13.70 35.88
C ASP A 63 -26.57 14.90 35.42
N TYR A 64 -26.68 16.02 36.14
CA TYR A 64 -25.98 17.26 35.80
C TYR A 64 -24.86 17.52 36.78
N VAL A 65 -23.62 17.57 36.29
CA VAL A 65 -22.42 17.76 37.12
C VAL A 65 -21.84 19.14 36.87
N GLY A 66 -21.67 19.94 37.93
CA GLY A 66 -20.97 21.23 37.86
C GLY A 66 -19.47 21.04 38.03
N VAL A 67 -18.65 21.65 37.18
CA VAL A 67 -17.19 21.59 37.28
C VAL A 67 -16.64 22.95 37.65
N ILE A 68 -15.81 22.98 38.69
CA ILE A 68 -15.06 24.16 39.14
C ILE A 68 -13.59 23.88 38.85
N ALA A 69 -12.99 24.69 37.99
CA ALA A 69 -11.58 24.58 37.63
C ALA A 69 -10.77 25.62 38.39
N LYS A 70 -9.67 25.20 39.04
CA LYS A 70 -8.76 26.13 39.74
C LYS A 70 -7.30 25.80 39.53
N ILE A 71 -6.51 26.83 39.22
CA ILE A 71 -5.05 26.74 39.18
C ILE A 71 -4.43 26.93 40.57
N GLY A 72 -3.38 26.17 40.86
CA GLY A 72 -2.56 26.31 42.05
C GLY A 72 -3.04 25.47 43.24
N LYS A 73 -2.36 25.62 44.38
CA LYS A 73 -2.65 24.84 45.59
C LYS A 73 -3.85 25.42 46.33
N ILE A 74 -4.83 24.57 46.61
CA ILE A 74 -5.99 24.93 47.43
C ILE A 74 -5.64 24.65 48.91
N HIS A 75 -5.32 25.74 49.63
CA HIS A 75 -5.03 25.79 51.07
C HIS A 75 -6.25 26.29 51.86
N MET A 76 -6.11 26.57 53.17
CA MET A 76 -7.24 26.82 54.08
C MET A 76 -8.13 28.04 53.75
N ASP A 77 -7.64 29.01 52.98
CA ASP A 77 -8.44 30.15 52.50
C ASP A 77 -9.00 29.82 51.10
N PHE A 78 -10.12 29.11 51.07
CA PHE A 78 -10.82 28.69 49.84
C PHE A 78 -12.20 29.35 49.70
N THR A 79 -12.35 30.59 50.17
CA THR A 79 -13.62 31.35 50.15
C THR A 79 -14.22 31.45 48.75
N ASP A 80 -13.40 31.55 47.71
CA ASP A 80 -13.89 31.61 46.33
C ASP A 80 -14.46 30.27 45.86
N VAL A 81 -13.79 29.15 46.17
CA VAL A 81 -14.30 27.80 45.84
C VAL A 81 -15.55 27.48 46.65
N GLU A 82 -15.60 27.88 47.92
CA GLU A 82 -16.81 27.77 48.74
C GLU A 82 -17.97 28.56 48.16
N ARG A 83 -17.74 29.81 47.72
CA ARG A 83 -18.76 30.64 47.07
C ARG A 83 -19.26 29.98 45.79
N GLN A 84 -18.35 29.49 44.95
CA GLN A 84 -18.70 28.80 43.69
C GLN A 84 -19.50 27.51 43.93
N ILE A 85 -19.14 26.71 44.95
CA ILE A 85 -19.92 25.53 45.36
C ILE A 85 -21.30 25.96 45.85
N ASP A 86 -21.40 26.97 46.69
CA ASP A 86 -22.68 27.45 47.23
C ASP A 86 -23.60 28.00 46.12
N GLU A 87 -23.03 28.74 45.16
CA GLU A 87 -23.73 29.20 43.94
C GLU A 87 -24.21 28.02 43.08
N CYS A 88 -23.40 26.97 42.91
CA CYS A 88 -23.80 25.76 42.20
C CYS A 88 -24.98 25.03 42.87
N CYS A 89 -25.03 25.05 44.20
CA CYS A 89 -26.06 24.39 44.99
C CYS A 89 -27.36 25.20 45.05
N SER A 90 -27.25 26.53 45.08
CA SER A 90 -28.34 27.45 45.39
C SER A 90 -29.03 28.03 44.15
N LEU A 91 -28.34 28.12 43.02
CA LEU A 91 -28.85 28.78 41.81
C LEU A 91 -29.39 27.79 40.78
N GLU A 92 -30.67 27.91 40.44
CA GLU A 92 -31.27 27.17 39.33
C GLU A 92 -30.67 27.59 37.99
N ARG A 93 -30.39 26.60 37.14
CA ARG A 93 -29.85 26.82 35.78
C ARG A 93 -30.91 26.46 34.74
N TYR A 94 -30.87 27.18 33.62
CA TYR A 94 -31.68 26.85 32.46
C TYR A 94 -30.75 26.33 31.36
N VAL A 95 -31.06 25.16 30.81
CA VAL A 95 -30.32 24.55 29.70
C VAL A 95 -31.25 24.43 28.49
N GLU A 96 -30.70 24.16 27.30
CA GLU A 96 -31.42 24.11 26.02
C GLU A 96 -32.11 25.43 25.64
N GLY A 97 -31.37 26.54 25.67
CA GLY A 97 -31.89 27.85 25.25
C GLY A 97 -33.04 28.39 26.13
N GLY A 98 -33.08 27.99 27.41
CA GLY A 98 -34.04 28.51 28.39
C GLY A 98 -35.24 27.60 28.70
N ARG A 99 -35.34 26.42 28.06
CA ARG A 99 -36.56 25.58 28.13
C ARG A 99 -36.59 24.61 29.31
N LYS A 100 -35.44 24.21 29.86
CA LYS A 100 -35.35 23.18 30.89
C LYS A 100 -34.63 23.70 32.13
N LYS A 101 -35.30 23.66 33.28
CA LYS A 101 -34.69 23.94 34.59
C LYS A 101 -33.93 22.71 35.07
N ILE A 102 -32.68 22.90 35.48
CA ILE A 102 -31.84 21.84 36.03
C ILE A 102 -31.29 22.25 37.40
N GLN A 103 -31.11 21.24 38.25
CA GLN A 103 -30.30 21.32 39.47
C GLN A 103 -29.10 20.39 39.31
N LEU A 104 -27.95 20.85 39.79
CA LEU A 104 -26.72 20.06 39.76
C LEU A 104 -26.78 18.99 40.83
N THR A 105 -26.60 17.73 40.44
CA THR A 105 -26.66 16.57 41.35
C THR A 105 -25.30 16.24 41.95
N GLU A 106 -24.22 16.63 41.28
CA GLU A 106 -22.83 16.41 41.71
C GLU A 106 -21.96 17.61 41.32
N ILE A 107 -20.89 17.86 42.08
CA ILE A 107 -19.93 18.94 41.82
C ILE A 107 -18.52 18.36 41.78
N TRP A 108 -17.77 18.68 40.73
CA TRP A 108 -16.37 18.28 40.56
C TRP A 108 -15.48 19.50 40.74
N VAL A 109 -14.57 19.44 41.73
CA VAL A 109 -13.54 20.45 41.91
C VAL A 109 -12.24 19.90 41.32
N ILE A 110 -11.79 20.51 40.23
CA ILE A 110 -10.61 20.08 39.47
C ILE A 110 -9.49 21.10 39.66
N SER A 111 -8.33 20.62 40.11
CA SER A 111 -7.13 21.45 40.25
C SER A 111 -5.94 20.86 39.51
N ASN A 112 -5.14 21.72 38.90
CA ASN A 112 -3.87 21.34 38.26
C ASN A 112 -2.76 21.00 39.27
N SER A 113 -2.95 21.32 40.56
CA SER A 113 -1.99 21.06 41.64
C SER A 113 -2.61 20.25 42.79
N THR A 114 -2.14 20.45 44.02
CA THR A 114 -2.59 19.71 45.21
C THR A 114 -3.70 20.42 45.96
N ILE A 115 -4.74 19.65 46.31
CA ILE A 115 -5.77 20.04 47.28
C ILE A 115 -5.44 19.36 48.62
N THR A 116 -5.31 20.15 49.68
CA THR A 116 -4.94 19.65 51.02
C THR A 116 -6.08 18.82 51.64
N ALA A 117 -5.75 17.74 52.35
CA ALA A 117 -6.75 16.86 52.97
C ALA A 117 -7.69 17.62 53.93
N ASN A 118 -7.14 18.58 54.69
CA ASN A 118 -7.94 19.43 55.57
C ASN A 118 -8.94 20.33 54.81
N ALA A 119 -8.61 20.75 53.57
CA ALA A 119 -9.53 21.53 52.75
C ALA A 119 -10.67 20.65 52.22
N GLU A 120 -10.36 19.43 51.75
CA GLU A 120 -11.38 18.46 51.31
C GLU A 120 -12.34 18.10 52.44
N GLU A 121 -11.80 17.84 53.65
CA GLU A 121 -12.60 17.51 54.82
C GLU A 121 -13.50 18.67 55.25
N LYS A 122 -12.99 19.91 55.23
CA LYS A 122 -13.80 21.10 55.55
C LYS A 122 -14.92 21.34 54.54
N ILE A 123 -14.62 21.24 53.24
CA ILE A 123 -15.62 21.45 52.16
C ILE A 123 -16.69 20.36 52.23
N ASN A 124 -16.31 19.09 52.35
CA ASN A 124 -17.26 17.98 52.49
C ASN A 124 -18.10 18.08 53.78
N ASN A 125 -17.51 18.56 54.89
CA ASN A 125 -18.24 18.75 56.15
C ASN A 125 -19.24 19.90 56.09
N LYS A 126 -18.96 20.95 55.32
CA LYS A 126 -19.85 22.11 55.15
C LYS A 126 -21.02 21.77 54.21
N PHE A 127 -20.76 21.04 53.13
CA PHE A 127 -21.74 20.68 52.11
C PHE A 127 -22.11 19.19 52.13
N LYS A 128 -22.38 18.63 53.32
CA LYS A 128 -22.69 17.19 53.50
C LYS A 128 -23.88 16.67 52.68
N ALA A 129 -24.81 17.56 52.34
CA ALA A 129 -25.99 17.21 51.56
C ALA A 129 -25.68 17.03 50.05
N ASN A 130 -24.48 17.43 49.60
CA ASN A 130 -24.13 17.49 48.20
C ASN A 130 -22.98 16.52 47.90
N LYS A 131 -23.04 15.89 46.72
CA LYS A 131 -21.98 14.99 46.27
C LYS A 131 -20.86 15.81 45.63
N ILE A 132 -19.72 15.92 46.33
CA ILE A 132 -18.55 16.66 45.85
C ILE A 132 -17.40 15.68 45.58
N ARG A 133 -16.78 15.79 44.40
CA ARG A 133 -15.64 14.98 43.99
C ARG A 133 -14.44 15.86 43.69
N PHE A 134 -13.29 15.51 44.25
CA PHE A 134 -12.03 16.21 44.00
C PHE A 134 -11.20 15.46 42.98
N ILE A 135 -10.76 16.15 41.93
CA ILE A 135 -9.86 15.61 40.90
C ILE A 135 -8.59 16.46 40.92
N LYS A 136 -7.47 15.84 41.30
CA LYS A 136 -6.20 16.54 41.55
C LYS A 136 -5.02 15.71 41.07
N GLY A 137 -3.91 16.39 40.72
CA GLY A 137 -2.58 15.82 40.47
C GLY A 137 -2.58 14.41 39.83
N GLN A 138 -2.54 13.37 40.66
CA GLN A 138 -2.50 11.97 40.22
C GLN A 138 -3.73 11.54 39.43
N THR A 139 -4.93 11.77 39.97
CA THR A 139 -6.18 11.38 39.32
C THR A 139 -6.37 12.13 38.00
N LEU A 140 -5.99 13.41 37.96
CA LEU A 140 -6.01 14.19 36.71
C LEU A 140 -5.00 13.64 35.70
N SER A 141 -3.80 13.29 36.14
CA SER A 141 -2.76 12.69 35.28
C SER A 141 -3.20 11.34 34.71
N GLU A 142 -3.86 10.49 35.52
CA GLU A 142 -4.40 9.20 35.09
C GLU A 142 -5.51 9.36 34.05
N LEU A 143 -6.37 10.37 34.20
CA LEU A 143 -7.40 10.69 33.21
C LEU A 143 -6.79 11.20 31.89
N ILE A 144 -5.77 12.07 31.97
CA ILE A 144 -5.05 12.55 30.79
C ILE A 144 -4.31 11.40 30.11
N ASP A 145 -3.64 10.51 30.84
CA ASP A 145 -3.00 9.32 30.29
C ASP A 145 -3.95 8.45 29.47
N LYS A 146 -5.17 8.30 29.97
CA LYS A 146 -6.19 7.47 29.35
C LYS A 146 -6.82 8.11 28.11
N HIS A 147 -7.09 9.41 28.16
CA HIS A 147 -7.92 10.07 27.14
C HIS A 147 -7.17 11.05 26.23
N LEU A 148 -5.99 11.53 26.65
CA LEU A 148 -5.15 12.49 25.94
C LEU A 148 -3.65 12.13 26.08
N PRO A 149 -3.21 10.92 25.66
CA PRO A 149 -1.84 10.46 25.86
C PRO A 149 -0.79 11.34 25.20
N ASN A 150 -1.16 12.03 24.11
CA ASN A 150 -0.26 12.93 23.39
C ASN A 150 0.02 14.26 24.12
N TYR A 151 -0.75 14.61 25.16
CA TYR A 151 -0.59 15.85 25.93
C TYR A 151 0.77 15.95 26.64
N TRP A 152 1.36 14.80 27.00
CA TRP A 152 2.63 14.79 27.73
C TRP A 152 3.83 15.20 26.89
N TYR A 153 3.70 15.11 25.57
CA TYR A 153 4.72 15.56 24.62
C TYR A 153 4.63 17.09 24.45
N ASP A 154 5.74 17.74 24.13
CA ASP A 154 5.81 19.19 23.92
C ASP A 154 5.20 19.56 22.55
N ILE A 155 3.89 19.35 22.45
CA ILE A 155 3.07 19.43 21.24
C ILE A 155 1.82 20.22 21.59
N SER A 156 1.37 21.08 20.68
CA SER A 156 0.09 21.79 20.87
C SER A 156 -1.07 20.81 21.03
N LEU A 157 -2.04 21.13 21.89
CA LEU A 157 -3.19 20.26 22.16
C LEU A 157 -3.93 19.85 20.87
N LYS A 158 -4.16 20.80 19.97
CA LYS A 158 -4.84 20.57 18.68
C LYS A 158 -4.06 19.61 17.78
N LEU A 159 -2.74 19.74 17.69
CA LEU A 159 -1.92 18.81 16.93
C LEU A 159 -1.91 17.42 17.60
N GLY A 160 -1.81 17.36 18.93
CA GLY A 160 -1.91 16.10 19.67
C GLY A 160 -3.23 15.36 19.44
N LEU A 161 -4.35 16.09 19.35
CA LEU A 161 -5.67 15.57 19.00
C LEU A 161 -5.72 15.04 17.57
N TYR A 162 -5.22 15.80 16.60
CA TYR A 162 -5.12 15.38 15.20
C TYR A 162 -4.32 14.07 15.05
N LEU A 163 -3.15 13.98 15.69
CA LEU A 163 -2.33 12.77 15.65
C LEU A 163 -3.05 11.57 16.29
N ALA A 164 -3.77 11.78 17.40
CA ALA A 164 -4.56 10.72 18.02
C ALA A 164 -5.72 10.26 17.13
N GLU A 165 -6.39 11.17 16.44
CA GLU A 165 -7.48 10.86 15.52
C GLU A 165 -6.99 10.07 14.31
N ILE A 166 -5.87 10.48 13.70
CA ILE A 166 -5.26 9.74 12.58
C ILE A 166 -4.81 8.36 13.01
N LYS A 167 -4.19 8.24 14.19
CA LYS A 167 -3.81 6.94 14.74
C LYS A 167 -5.02 6.04 14.88
N TYR A 168 -6.10 6.54 15.48
CA TYR A 168 -7.34 5.80 15.65
C TYR A 168 -7.95 5.37 14.31
N ARG A 169 -8.12 6.30 13.36
CA ARG A 169 -8.63 6.00 12.01
C ARG A 169 -7.78 4.95 11.30
N ASN A 170 -6.45 5.06 11.41
CA ASN A 170 -5.54 4.12 10.79
C ASN A 170 -5.59 2.73 11.45
N GLU A 171 -5.73 2.64 12.78
CA GLU A 171 -5.89 1.39 13.49
C GLU A 171 -7.22 0.69 13.17
N GLU A 172 -8.32 1.44 13.04
CA GLU A 172 -9.62 0.91 12.60
C GLU A 172 -9.55 0.40 11.15
N LEU A 173 -8.91 1.15 10.24
CA LEU A 173 -8.64 0.68 8.88
C LEU A 173 -7.80 -0.60 8.87
N ASP A 174 -6.76 -0.68 9.71
CA ASP A 174 -5.91 -1.87 9.82
C ASP A 174 -6.67 -3.10 10.33
N LYS A 175 -7.58 -2.93 11.30
CA LYS A 175 -8.45 -4.01 11.79
C LYS A 175 -9.40 -4.48 10.70
N THR A 176 -10.01 -3.53 9.99
CA THR A 176 -11.03 -3.79 8.98
C THR A 176 -10.46 -4.54 7.77
N LEU A 177 -9.25 -4.16 7.34
CA LEU A 177 -8.52 -4.80 6.24
C LEU A 177 -7.75 -6.06 6.66
N ASN A 178 -7.80 -6.45 7.94
CA ASN A 178 -7.09 -7.63 8.41
C ASN A 178 -7.70 -8.91 7.80
N LEU A 179 -6.83 -9.74 7.22
CA LEU A 179 -7.16 -11.04 6.64
C LEU A 179 -6.99 -12.20 7.65
N LEU A 180 -6.50 -11.89 8.86
CA LEU A 180 -6.34 -12.82 10.00
C LEU A 180 -7.18 -12.34 11.20
N PRO A 181 -8.52 -12.50 11.17
CA PRO A 181 -9.39 -11.98 12.23
C PRO A 181 -9.24 -12.74 13.56
N THR A 182 -8.74 -13.98 13.54
CA THR A 182 -8.54 -14.84 14.72
C THR A 182 -7.25 -14.56 15.49
N CYS A 183 -6.30 -13.83 14.88
CA CYS A 183 -5.04 -13.45 15.51
C CYS A 183 -5.24 -12.21 16.40
N SER A 184 -5.04 -12.37 17.71
CA SER A 184 -5.19 -11.28 18.69
C SER A 184 -4.01 -10.30 18.69
N ASN A 185 -2.81 -10.74 18.27
CA ASN A 185 -1.67 -9.82 18.17
C ASN A 185 -1.51 -9.28 16.75
N LYS A 186 -1.02 -8.04 16.67
CA LYS A 186 -0.62 -7.40 15.42
C LYS A 186 0.65 -8.08 14.88
N ILE A 187 0.52 -9.23 14.22
CA ILE A 187 1.64 -9.87 13.53
C ILE A 187 1.97 -9.01 12.30
N TYR A 188 3.05 -8.24 12.39
CA TYR A 188 3.63 -7.51 11.27
C TYR A 188 4.99 -8.10 10.94
N ILE A 189 5.18 -8.42 9.66
CA ILE A 189 6.49 -8.76 9.14
C ILE A 189 7.06 -7.57 8.42
N GLU A 190 8.24 -7.16 8.89
CA GLU A 190 9.04 -6.17 8.21
C GLU A 190 9.43 -6.71 6.83
N GLN A 191 9.12 -5.94 5.80
CA GLN A 191 9.42 -6.28 4.42
C GLN A 191 10.80 -5.76 4.07
N ASP A 192 11.51 -6.51 3.22
CA ASP A 192 12.80 -6.06 2.70
C ASP A 192 12.59 -4.97 1.66
N ILE A 193 13.22 -3.82 1.89
CA ILE A 193 13.18 -2.67 1.01
C ILE A 193 14.60 -2.41 0.50
N THR A 194 14.75 -2.29 -0.81
CA THR A 194 16.03 -1.96 -1.46
C THR A 194 15.87 -0.73 -2.33
N GLU A 195 16.90 0.13 -2.40
CA GLU A 195 16.92 1.21 -3.39
C GLU A 195 16.96 0.59 -4.77
N ARG A 196 16.02 1.00 -5.62
CA ARG A 196 16.08 0.69 -7.03
C ARG A 196 17.07 1.69 -7.61
N GLU A 197 18.32 1.25 -7.78
CA GLU A 197 19.38 2.13 -8.23
C GLU A 197 19.09 2.64 -9.64
N ASN A 198 19.08 3.97 -9.79
CA ASN A 198 19.21 4.60 -11.09
C ASN A 198 20.67 4.46 -11.54
N GLU A 199 21.08 3.29 -12.06
CA GLU A 199 22.47 3.03 -12.50
C GLU A 199 22.86 3.83 -13.77
N TYR A 200 22.83 5.17 -13.70
CA TYR A 200 23.53 6.02 -14.66
C TYR A 200 25.07 6.03 -14.43
N THR A 201 25.57 5.30 -13.45
CA THR A 201 26.99 5.18 -13.10
C THR A 201 27.40 3.72 -12.95
N SER A 202 28.40 3.32 -13.73
CA SER A 202 28.88 1.96 -13.99
C SER A 202 29.58 1.25 -12.82
N GLN A 203 28.97 1.19 -11.65
CA GLN A 203 29.46 0.39 -10.53
C GLN A 203 28.31 -0.43 -9.93
N LYS A 204 28.38 -1.75 -10.09
CA LYS A 204 27.55 -2.72 -9.35
C LYS A 204 27.73 -2.45 -7.85
N HIS A 205 26.82 -1.70 -7.24
CA HIS A 205 26.73 -1.65 -5.79
C HIS A 205 25.86 -2.82 -5.32
N LYS A 206 26.23 -3.40 -4.18
CA LYS A 206 25.43 -4.47 -3.56
C LYS A 206 24.08 -3.86 -3.16
N ASN A 207 22.97 -4.50 -3.54
CA ASN A 207 21.63 -4.24 -2.99
C ASN A 207 21.72 -4.07 -1.46
N SER A 208 21.75 -2.84 -0.98
CA SER A 208 21.71 -2.55 0.45
C SER A 208 20.26 -2.50 0.88
N TYR A 209 19.89 -3.29 1.88
CA TYR A 209 18.60 -3.16 2.55
C TYR A 209 18.54 -1.82 3.27
N ILE A 210 17.39 -1.15 3.17
CA ILE A 210 17.20 0.21 3.67
C ILE A 210 16.09 0.25 4.71
N ASP A 211 16.35 1.03 5.76
CA ASP A 211 15.35 1.42 6.74
C ASP A 211 14.50 2.57 6.15
N ILE A 212 13.22 2.28 5.91
CA ILE A 212 12.30 3.23 5.30
C ILE A 212 12.14 4.52 6.12
N TYR A 213 12.26 4.46 7.45
CA TYR A 213 12.11 5.64 8.29
C TYR A 213 13.32 6.57 8.16
N LYS A 214 14.52 6.00 8.02
CA LYS A 214 15.72 6.79 7.67
C LYS A 214 15.61 7.39 6.28
N ALA A 215 15.05 6.66 5.32
CA ALA A 215 14.84 7.20 3.98
C ALA A 215 13.86 8.40 3.99
N ILE A 216 12.75 8.31 4.73
CA ILE A 216 11.74 9.38 4.86
C ILE A 216 12.33 10.67 5.47
N THR A 217 13.23 10.53 6.45
CA THR A 217 13.89 11.70 7.06
C THR A 217 14.87 12.36 6.09
N GLN A 218 15.58 11.58 5.27
CA GLN A 218 16.62 12.09 4.36
C GLN A 218 16.11 12.56 3.00
N LYS A 219 15.06 11.94 2.46
CA LYS A 219 14.56 12.17 1.10
C LYS A 219 13.25 12.96 1.14
N LYS A 220 13.02 13.74 0.08
CA LYS A 220 11.81 14.58 -0.04
C LYS A 220 10.65 13.84 -0.68
N ILE A 221 10.94 13.08 -1.73
CA ILE A 221 9.93 12.30 -2.46
C ILE A 221 10.46 10.88 -2.66
N ILE A 222 9.64 9.92 -2.25
CA ILE A 222 9.90 8.49 -2.34
C ILE A 222 8.77 7.84 -3.12
N ILE A 223 9.08 6.93 -4.04
CA ILE A 223 8.11 5.98 -4.60
C ILE A 223 8.52 4.58 -4.14
N ILE A 224 7.58 3.85 -3.55
CA ILE A 224 7.73 2.45 -3.15
C ILE A 224 6.98 1.60 -4.16
N GLU A 225 7.73 0.82 -4.93
CA GLU A 225 7.20 -0.12 -5.89
C GLU A 225 7.12 -1.52 -5.29
N GLY A 226 6.12 -2.30 -5.67
CA GLY A 226 6.04 -3.70 -5.26
C GLY A 226 4.95 -4.46 -6.00
N GLY A 227 5.13 -5.77 -6.10
CA GLY A 227 4.16 -6.66 -6.73
C GLY A 227 2.80 -6.70 -6.03
N MET A 228 1.87 -7.44 -6.61
CA MET A 228 0.57 -7.72 -6.01
C MET A 228 0.73 -8.34 -4.62
N GLY A 229 0.03 -7.79 -3.64
CA GLY A 229 0.02 -8.34 -2.28
C GLY A 229 1.37 -8.29 -1.56
N SER A 230 2.32 -7.50 -2.05
CA SER A 230 3.65 -7.33 -1.43
C SER A 230 3.59 -6.66 -0.06
N GLY A 231 2.51 -5.93 0.24
CA GLY A 231 2.30 -5.26 1.52
C GLY A 231 2.48 -3.74 1.51
N LYS A 232 2.49 -3.11 0.32
CA LYS A 232 2.57 -1.64 0.12
C LYS A 232 1.63 -0.84 1.03
N SER A 233 0.33 -1.07 0.93
CA SER A 233 -0.68 -0.37 1.73
C SER A 233 -0.48 -0.60 3.23
N LYS A 234 -0.06 -1.80 3.63
CA LYS A 234 0.25 -2.11 5.03
C LYS A 234 1.48 -1.34 5.52
N LEU A 235 2.52 -1.22 4.69
CA LEU A 235 3.71 -0.42 4.99
C LEU A 235 3.35 1.05 5.21
N LEU A 236 2.53 1.65 4.31
CA LEU A 236 2.07 3.03 4.49
C LEU A 236 1.30 3.21 5.80
N ARG A 237 0.40 2.29 6.14
CA ARG A 237 -0.32 2.32 7.42
C ARG A 237 0.59 2.15 8.64
N GLN A 238 1.68 1.39 8.54
CA GLN A 238 2.70 1.34 9.60
C GLN A 238 3.44 2.67 9.75
N ILE A 239 3.76 3.32 8.64
CA ILE A 239 4.37 4.67 8.63
C ILE A 239 3.43 5.67 9.31
N VAL A 240 2.12 5.66 8.98
CA VAL A 240 1.11 6.48 9.68
C VAL A 240 1.14 6.19 11.18
N CYS A 241 1.08 4.93 11.60
CA CYS A 241 1.10 4.54 13.01
C CYS A 241 2.34 5.07 13.76
N LYS A 242 3.53 4.99 13.15
CA LYS A 242 4.77 5.51 13.76
C LYS A 242 4.69 7.02 13.95
N TYR A 243 4.40 7.75 12.87
CA TYR A 243 4.41 9.22 12.88
C TYR A 243 3.20 9.86 13.57
N SER A 244 2.16 9.08 13.87
CA SER A 244 1.04 9.53 14.70
C SER A 244 1.33 9.46 16.21
N ASN A 245 2.50 8.94 16.61
CA ASN A 245 2.94 8.95 18.00
C ASN A 245 3.62 10.29 18.34
N GLY A 246 3.26 10.88 19.49
CA GLY A 246 3.84 12.15 19.94
C GLY A 246 5.35 12.09 20.12
N GLU A 247 5.91 10.95 20.55
CA GLU A 247 7.36 10.74 20.66
C GLU A 247 8.07 10.90 19.31
N ALA A 248 7.56 10.25 18.27
CA ALA A 248 8.11 10.36 16.91
C ALA A 248 8.01 11.79 16.35
N TYR A 249 6.97 12.54 16.71
CA TYR A 249 6.86 13.95 16.32
C TYR A 249 7.89 14.84 17.02
N ILE A 250 8.21 14.60 18.30
CA ILE A 250 9.27 15.37 18.98
C ILE A 250 10.61 15.19 18.27
N ASP A 251 10.95 13.95 17.93
CA ASP A 251 12.25 13.60 17.36
C ASP A 251 12.38 14.01 15.89
N GLU A 252 11.34 13.76 15.09
CA GLU A 252 11.42 13.90 13.63
C GLU A 252 10.61 15.07 13.06
N LYS A 253 9.71 15.70 13.86
CA LYS A 253 8.81 16.80 13.46
C LYS A 253 7.99 16.50 12.19
N ILE A 254 7.61 15.23 12.01
CA ILE A 254 6.84 14.76 10.84
C ILE A 254 5.37 14.55 11.21
N ILE A 255 4.48 15.03 10.35
CA ILE A 255 3.02 14.93 10.49
C ILE A 255 2.47 14.07 9.34
N PRO A 256 1.92 12.88 9.60
CA PRO A 256 1.42 12.02 8.54
C PRO A 256 0.07 12.50 8.00
N LEU A 257 -0.12 12.37 6.69
CA LEU A 257 -1.39 12.57 5.99
C LEU A 257 -1.54 11.46 4.96
N PHE A 258 -2.53 10.58 5.15
CA PHE A 258 -2.79 9.43 4.28
C PHE A 258 -3.95 9.70 3.29
N CYS A 259 -3.78 9.31 2.03
CA CYS A 259 -4.81 9.43 0.99
C CYS A 259 -4.64 8.33 -0.06
N THR A 260 -5.74 7.83 -0.63
CA THR A 260 -5.66 6.97 -1.82
C THR A 260 -5.41 7.83 -3.06
N TYR A 261 -4.75 7.29 -4.08
CA TYR A 261 -4.51 8.02 -5.32
C TYR A 261 -5.81 8.36 -6.04
N THR A 262 -6.80 7.45 -6.01
CA THR A 262 -8.13 7.68 -6.57
C THR A 262 -8.79 8.90 -5.93
N ASP A 263 -8.86 8.96 -4.60
CA ASP A 263 -9.41 10.12 -3.89
C ASP A 263 -8.60 11.39 -4.17
N PHE A 264 -7.27 11.27 -4.20
CA PHE A 264 -6.39 12.40 -4.49
C PHE A 264 -6.73 13.06 -5.83
N VAL A 265 -6.95 12.25 -6.86
CA VAL A 265 -7.30 12.74 -8.21
C VAL A 265 -8.76 13.19 -8.28
N ASP A 266 -9.72 12.40 -7.80
CA ASP A 266 -11.15 12.68 -8.00
C ASP A 266 -11.71 13.73 -7.04
N LYS A 267 -11.39 13.61 -5.74
CA LYS A 267 -11.92 14.50 -4.71
C LYS A 267 -11.12 15.79 -4.58
N TYR A 268 -9.81 15.71 -4.76
CA TYR A 268 -8.90 16.85 -4.54
C TYR A 268 -8.26 17.37 -5.83
N GLU A 269 -8.69 16.88 -7.01
CA GLU A 269 -8.23 17.33 -8.34
C GLU A 269 -6.70 17.24 -8.53
N ALA A 270 -6.08 16.27 -7.86
CA ALA A 270 -4.63 16.12 -7.75
C ALA A 270 -3.93 17.42 -7.30
N ASN A 271 -4.51 18.12 -6.32
CA ASN A 271 -3.99 19.34 -5.71
C ASN A 271 -3.64 19.11 -4.23
N ILE A 272 -2.36 19.32 -3.90
CA ILE A 272 -1.81 19.08 -2.57
C ILE A 272 -2.38 20.05 -1.53
N ASN A 273 -2.60 21.32 -1.90
CA ASN A 273 -3.14 22.32 -0.96
C ASN A 273 -4.58 21.99 -0.60
N LYS A 274 -5.39 21.62 -1.60
CA LYS A 274 -6.78 21.17 -1.36
C LYS A 274 -6.81 19.96 -0.42
N LEU A 275 -5.89 19.01 -0.59
CA LEU A 275 -5.78 17.85 0.30
C LEU A 275 -5.42 18.26 1.74
N ILE A 276 -4.36 19.07 1.92
CA ILE A 276 -3.87 19.50 3.23
C ILE A 276 -4.93 20.34 3.96
N GLU A 277 -5.51 21.35 3.31
CA GLU A 277 -6.49 22.26 3.92
C GLU A 277 -7.81 21.56 4.28
N ASN A 278 -8.15 20.45 3.60
CA ASN A 278 -9.36 19.68 3.90
C ASN A 278 -9.16 18.70 5.06
N GLN A 279 -7.95 18.16 5.24
CA GLN A 279 -7.66 17.14 6.25
C GLN A 279 -7.00 17.67 7.52
N ILE A 280 -6.28 18.80 7.43
CA ILE A 280 -5.60 19.44 8.56
C ILE A 280 -6.23 20.81 8.79
N ALA A 281 -6.68 21.06 10.02
CA ALA A 281 -7.24 22.36 10.38
C ALA A 281 -6.22 23.49 10.17
N ARG A 282 -6.66 24.64 9.62
CA ARG A 282 -5.79 25.80 9.33
C ARG A 282 -4.97 26.25 10.53
N GLU A 283 -5.57 26.28 11.70
CA GLU A 283 -4.88 26.65 12.94
C GLU A 283 -3.72 25.72 13.27
N ILE A 284 -3.79 24.43 12.90
CA ILE A 284 -2.66 23.52 13.08
C ILE A 284 -1.55 23.93 12.12
N ILE A 285 -1.88 24.13 10.84
CA ILE A 285 -0.96 24.53 9.77
C ILE A 285 -0.23 25.83 10.12
N ASP A 286 -0.96 26.85 10.56
CA ASP A 286 -0.44 28.18 10.89
C ASP A 286 0.49 28.17 12.11
N ASN A 287 0.30 27.20 13.02
CA ASN A 287 1.11 27.03 14.23
C ASN A 287 2.24 25.98 14.06
N LEU A 288 2.45 25.45 12.85
CA LEU A 288 3.58 24.57 12.59
C LEU A 288 4.88 25.38 12.57
N GLY A 289 5.91 24.89 13.28
CA GLY A 289 7.25 25.44 13.18
C GLY A 289 7.82 25.27 11.77
N GLU A 290 8.78 26.11 11.39
CA GLU A 290 9.41 26.06 10.06
C GLU A 290 10.10 24.71 9.77
N ASP A 291 10.50 23.99 10.82
CA ASP A 291 11.16 22.68 10.74
C ASP A 291 10.18 21.50 10.65
N SER A 292 8.87 21.73 10.84
CA SER A 292 7.85 20.68 10.79
C SER A 292 7.51 20.30 9.35
N ASN A 293 7.46 19.00 9.06
CA ASN A 293 7.20 18.48 7.72
C ASN A 293 5.88 17.71 7.67
N ILE A 294 5.01 18.04 6.70
CA ILE A 294 3.84 17.23 6.37
C ILE A 294 4.29 16.10 5.43
N LEU A 295 4.07 14.86 5.84
CA LEU A 295 4.37 13.66 5.06
C LEU A 295 3.09 13.14 4.41
N LEU A 296 2.98 13.35 3.09
CA LEU A 296 1.91 12.80 2.26
C LEU A 296 2.18 11.32 1.98
N LEU A 297 1.23 10.46 2.30
CA LEU A 297 1.27 9.02 2.06
C LEU A 297 0.17 8.68 1.06
N ILE A 298 0.54 8.52 -0.21
CA ILE A 298 -0.41 8.33 -1.32
C ILE A 298 -0.33 6.88 -1.81
N ASP A 299 -1.42 6.13 -1.64
CA ASP A 299 -1.49 4.69 -1.94
C ASP A 299 -2.16 4.40 -3.29
N GLY A 300 -1.67 3.39 -4.01
CA GLY A 300 -2.33 2.81 -5.18
C GLY A 300 -2.32 3.68 -6.46
N ILE A 301 -1.17 4.21 -6.88
CA ILE A 301 -1.09 4.97 -8.16
C ILE A 301 -1.61 4.15 -9.35
N ASP A 302 -1.35 2.84 -9.36
CA ASP A 302 -1.79 1.89 -10.39
C ASP A 302 -3.28 1.53 -10.32
N GLU A 303 -3.99 1.95 -9.27
CA GLU A 303 -5.36 1.50 -9.01
C GLU A 303 -6.44 2.32 -9.74
N LYS A 304 -6.06 3.40 -10.41
CA LYS A 304 -6.95 4.25 -11.19
C LYS A 304 -6.77 3.97 -12.68
N ASP A 305 -7.86 3.69 -13.40
CA ASP A 305 -7.80 3.47 -14.84
C ASP A 305 -7.63 4.81 -15.57
N LEU A 306 -6.36 5.21 -15.75
CA LEU A 306 -5.97 6.39 -16.51
C LEU A 306 -5.00 5.99 -17.63
N PRO A 307 -5.03 6.69 -18.78
CA PRO A 307 -3.96 6.61 -19.75
C PRO A 307 -2.60 6.89 -19.09
N VAL A 308 -1.57 6.11 -19.46
CA VAL A 308 -0.23 6.19 -18.87
C VAL A 308 0.34 7.60 -18.98
N GLU A 309 0.12 8.26 -20.13
CA GLU A 309 0.59 9.61 -20.40
C GLU A 309 -0.03 10.63 -19.44
N GLN A 310 -1.33 10.55 -19.22
CA GLN A 310 -2.05 11.42 -18.27
C GLN A 310 -1.57 11.19 -16.84
N ASN A 311 -1.33 9.94 -16.46
CA ASN A 311 -0.85 9.59 -15.12
C ASN A 311 0.57 10.16 -14.88
N ILE A 312 1.45 10.09 -15.89
CA ILE A 312 2.79 10.70 -15.85
C ILE A 312 2.71 12.22 -15.72
N GLU A 313 1.81 12.89 -16.44
CA GLU A 313 1.64 14.35 -16.33
C GLU A 313 1.20 14.78 -14.93
N ILE A 314 0.28 14.03 -14.32
CA ILE A 314 -0.17 14.26 -12.95
C ILE A 314 1.03 14.11 -11.99
N LEU A 315 1.81 13.04 -12.10
CA LEU A 315 2.99 12.82 -11.26
C LEU A 315 4.08 13.90 -11.47
N LYS A 316 4.30 14.39 -12.69
CA LYS A 316 5.21 15.52 -12.96
C LYS A 316 4.78 16.77 -12.23
N ARG A 317 3.49 17.10 -12.27
CA ARG A 317 2.93 18.27 -11.59
C ARG A 317 3.10 18.14 -10.07
N ILE A 318 2.68 17.00 -9.50
CA ILE A 318 2.75 16.74 -8.06
C ILE A 318 4.21 16.79 -7.57
N THR A 319 5.13 16.12 -8.27
CA THR A 319 6.54 16.10 -7.85
C THR A 319 7.18 17.48 -7.90
N LYS A 320 6.80 18.31 -8.88
CA LYS A 320 7.21 19.72 -8.93
C LYS A 320 6.66 20.51 -7.75
N ASP A 321 5.35 20.43 -7.49
CA ASP A 321 4.69 21.17 -6.41
C ASP A 321 5.26 20.80 -5.04
N ILE A 322 5.53 19.52 -4.77
CA ILE A 322 6.18 19.07 -3.53
C ILE A 322 7.60 19.64 -3.45
N TYR A 323 8.37 19.59 -4.54
CA TYR A 323 9.75 20.04 -4.52
C TYR A 323 9.85 21.56 -4.26
N GLU A 324 8.89 22.35 -4.73
CA GLU A 324 8.81 23.79 -4.49
C GLU A 324 8.42 24.15 -3.03
N LYS A 325 7.67 23.28 -2.35
CA LYS A 325 7.27 23.48 -0.94
C LYS A 325 8.36 23.02 0.03
N LYS A 326 8.80 23.87 0.97
CA LYS A 326 9.88 23.52 1.91
C LYS A 326 9.50 22.43 2.92
N ASN A 327 8.26 22.44 3.39
CA ASN A 327 7.77 21.67 4.53
C ASN A 327 6.84 20.50 4.14
N VAL A 328 6.95 20.01 2.90
CA VAL A 328 6.16 18.88 2.41
C VAL A 328 7.06 17.79 1.86
N LYS A 329 6.80 16.57 2.31
CA LYS A 329 7.40 15.32 1.85
C LYS A 329 6.32 14.39 1.34
N ALA A 330 6.69 13.44 0.48
CA ALA A 330 5.76 12.44 0.01
C ALA A 330 6.38 11.05 -0.12
N VAL A 331 5.56 10.04 0.20
CA VAL A 331 5.80 8.64 -0.11
C VAL A 331 4.60 8.15 -0.91
N PHE A 332 4.88 7.72 -2.13
CA PHE A 332 3.91 7.13 -3.03
C PHE A 332 4.07 5.61 -3.05
N ALA A 333 2.98 4.87 -3.16
CA ALA A 333 3.02 3.43 -3.37
C ALA A 333 2.34 3.04 -4.70
N SER A 334 2.98 2.13 -5.43
CA SER A 334 2.50 1.65 -6.72
C SER A 334 2.99 0.25 -7.05
N ARG A 335 2.38 -0.42 -8.03
CA ARG A 335 3.07 -1.45 -8.83
C ARG A 335 4.22 -0.83 -9.65
N GLN A 336 4.99 -1.68 -10.33
CA GLN A 336 6.16 -1.25 -11.10
C GLN A 336 5.77 -0.25 -12.20
N LEU A 337 6.34 0.95 -12.19
CA LEU A 337 6.05 2.05 -13.11
C LEU A 337 7.23 2.28 -14.06
N ASN A 338 7.49 1.31 -14.95
CA ASN A 338 8.64 1.36 -15.88
C ASN A 338 8.68 2.64 -16.74
N SER A 339 7.52 3.24 -17.02
CA SER A 339 7.42 4.49 -17.80
C SER A 339 7.95 5.73 -17.05
N ILE A 340 8.04 5.70 -15.71
CA ILE A 340 8.58 6.81 -14.91
C ILE A 340 10.11 6.87 -15.02
N GLU A 341 10.78 5.73 -15.16
CA GLU A 341 12.25 5.67 -15.20
C GLU A 341 12.84 6.46 -16.39
N ALA A 342 12.05 6.62 -17.45
CA ALA A 342 12.40 7.39 -18.62
C ALA A 342 12.26 8.92 -18.42
N GLU A 343 11.51 9.35 -17.41
CA GLU A 343 11.13 10.75 -17.20
C GLU A 343 12.11 11.46 -16.25
N LYS A 344 13.13 12.10 -16.84
CA LYS A 344 14.20 12.81 -16.09
C LYS A 344 13.70 13.80 -15.05
N GLU A 345 12.59 14.50 -15.34
CA GLU A 345 12.02 15.47 -14.41
C GLU A 345 11.54 14.83 -13.11
N ILE A 346 11.08 13.58 -13.18
CA ILE A 346 10.66 12.80 -12.02
C ILE A 346 11.87 12.12 -11.38
N THR A 347 12.69 11.40 -12.16
CA THR A 347 13.79 10.58 -11.63
C THR A 347 14.91 11.39 -10.98
N GLN A 348 15.07 12.68 -11.31
CA GLN A 348 16.02 13.57 -10.61
C GLN A 348 15.52 14.04 -9.24
N ARG A 349 14.20 13.98 -8.99
CA ARG A 349 13.57 14.52 -7.78
C ARG A 349 13.06 13.44 -6.84
N VAL A 350 12.99 12.20 -7.32
CA VAL A 350 12.38 11.07 -6.63
C VAL A 350 13.40 9.96 -6.44
N VAL A 351 13.35 9.31 -5.28
CA VAL A 351 14.07 8.07 -5.03
C VAL A 351 13.09 6.90 -5.15
N LEU A 352 13.47 5.89 -5.91
CA LEU A 352 12.70 4.67 -6.12
C LEU A 352 13.17 3.60 -5.14
N TYR A 353 12.26 3.04 -4.36
CA TYR A 353 12.48 1.87 -3.54
C TYR A 353 11.64 0.71 -4.04
N GLU A 354 12.17 -0.49 -3.96
CA GLU A 354 11.47 -1.72 -4.30
C GLU A 354 11.22 -2.54 -3.03
N LEU A 355 9.97 -2.93 -2.84
CA LEU A 355 9.55 -3.94 -1.87
C LEU A 355 9.81 -5.33 -2.44
N LYS A 356 10.83 -6.00 -1.91
CA LYS A 356 11.21 -7.34 -2.33
C LYS A 356 10.19 -8.37 -1.86
N SER A 357 10.04 -9.42 -2.66
CA SER A 357 9.32 -10.62 -2.23
C SER A 357 9.94 -11.16 -0.94
N LEU A 358 9.11 -11.71 -0.05
CA LEU A 358 9.60 -12.32 1.19
C LEU A 358 10.60 -13.44 0.87
N SER A 359 11.71 -13.48 1.61
CA SER A 359 12.58 -14.64 1.57
C SER A 359 11.84 -15.88 2.10
N MET A 360 12.24 -17.07 1.65
CA MET A 360 11.63 -18.32 2.15
C MET A 360 11.71 -18.41 3.68
N THR A 361 12.80 -17.92 4.28
CA THR A 361 12.96 -17.84 5.73
C THR A 361 11.88 -16.97 6.37
N ARG A 362 11.63 -15.77 5.84
CA ARG A 362 10.59 -14.87 6.36
C ARG A 362 9.18 -15.41 6.16
N VAL A 363 8.91 -16.07 5.03
CA VAL A 363 7.62 -16.75 4.81
C VAL A 363 7.40 -17.82 5.88
N VAL A 364 8.42 -18.64 6.16
CA VAL A 364 8.36 -19.66 7.20
C VAL A 364 8.18 -19.04 8.59
N GLU A 365 8.92 -17.99 8.92
CA GLU A 365 8.77 -17.25 10.19
C GLU A 365 7.34 -16.73 10.34
N PHE A 366 6.76 -16.20 9.27
CA PHE A 366 5.39 -15.72 9.26
C PHE A 366 4.37 -16.82 9.51
N LEU A 367 4.47 -17.90 8.74
CA LEU A 367 3.56 -19.03 8.87
C LEU A 367 3.67 -19.63 10.27
N ASN A 368 4.87 -19.71 10.83
CA ASN A 368 5.05 -20.15 12.22
C ASN A 368 4.42 -19.19 13.23
N ALA A 369 4.56 -17.88 13.04
CA ALA A 369 3.93 -16.89 13.92
C ALA A 369 2.40 -17.02 13.89
N ILE A 370 1.81 -17.11 12.69
CA ILE A 370 0.37 -17.28 12.50
C ILE A 370 -0.10 -18.62 13.08
N CYS A 371 0.55 -19.74 12.74
CA CYS A 371 0.17 -21.07 13.22
C CYS A 371 0.28 -21.21 14.74
N ARG A 372 1.24 -20.53 15.39
CA ARG A 372 1.33 -20.47 16.86
C ARG A 372 0.12 -19.79 17.48
N GLU A 373 -0.34 -18.68 16.91
CA GLU A 373 -1.55 -18.00 17.42
C GLU A 373 -2.82 -18.81 17.19
N ILE A 374 -2.87 -19.55 16.08
CA ILE A 374 -4.05 -20.35 15.70
C ILE A 374 -3.99 -21.78 16.30
N ASN A 375 -2.96 -22.14 17.08
CA ASN A 375 -2.75 -23.47 17.67
C ASN A 375 -2.70 -24.64 16.65
N ILE A 376 -2.13 -24.41 15.46
CA ILE A 376 -1.97 -25.43 14.41
C ILE A 376 -0.66 -26.19 14.59
N SER A 377 -0.63 -27.50 14.27
CA SER A 377 0.60 -28.29 14.31
C SER A 377 1.63 -27.80 13.29
N CYS A 378 2.83 -27.42 13.74
CA CYS A 378 3.94 -26.97 12.88
C CYS A 378 4.44 -28.05 11.87
N ARG A 379 4.00 -29.30 12.00
CA ARG A 379 4.37 -30.42 11.10
C ARG A 379 4.09 -30.11 9.63
N ILE A 380 2.96 -29.48 9.31
CA ILE A 380 2.61 -29.12 7.93
C ILE A 380 3.62 -28.12 7.35
N ILE A 381 4.13 -27.20 8.16
CA ILE A 381 5.17 -26.24 7.75
C ILE A 381 6.51 -26.96 7.52
N GLU A 382 6.84 -27.95 8.36
CA GLU A 382 8.05 -28.77 8.18
C GLU A 382 7.98 -29.66 6.94
N ASP A 383 6.83 -30.25 6.65
CA ASP A 383 6.57 -31.02 5.43
C ASP A 383 6.58 -30.13 4.18
N LEU A 384 6.01 -28.92 4.29
CA LEU A 384 6.04 -27.89 3.25
C LEU A 384 7.46 -27.50 2.88
N LYS A 385 8.34 -27.24 3.86
CA LYS A 385 9.76 -26.89 3.62
C LYS A 385 10.49 -27.88 2.70
N ASN A 386 10.11 -29.15 2.76
CA ASN A 386 10.73 -30.24 2.00
C ASN A 386 10.05 -30.50 0.65
N SER A 387 8.90 -29.88 0.38
CA SER A 387 8.13 -30.06 -0.86
C SER A 387 8.62 -29.14 -1.99
N VAL A 388 8.62 -29.63 -3.22
CA VAL A 388 8.89 -28.83 -4.44
C VAL A 388 7.81 -27.75 -4.61
N LEU A 389 6.55 -28.09 -4.31
CA LEU A 389 5.40 -27.18 -4.37
C LEU A 389 5.59 -25.93 -3.49
N PHE A 390 6.26 -26.03 -2.34
CA PHE A 390 6.51 -24.87 -1.47
C PHE A 390 7.56 -23.90 -2.03
N LYS A 391 8.49 -24.37 -2.86
CA LYS A 391 9.44 -23.47 -3.56
C LYS A 391 8.75 -22.65 -4.65
N GLU A 392 7.67 -23.21 -5.22
CA GLU A 392 6.82 -22.60 -6.23
C GLU A 392 5.70 -21.74 -5.62
N LEU A 393 5.49 -21.83 -4.31
CA LEU A 393 4.48 -21.03 -3.63
C LEU A 393 4.83 -19.53 -3.66
N PRO A 394 3.81 -18.67 -3.75
CA PRO A 394 4.02 -17.25 -3.96
C PRO A 394 4.62 -16.59 -2.71
N ARG A 395 5.71 -15.85 -2.90
CA ARG A 395 6.50 -15.21 -1.83
C ARG A 395 5.97 -13.84 -1.40
N SER A 396 4.66 -13.61 -1.53
CA SER A 396 4.02 -12.37 -1.10
C SER A 396 3.40 -12.56 0.30
N PRO A 397 3.37 -11.50 1.15
CA PRO A 397 2.67 -11.57 2.42
C PRO A 397 1.22 -12.03 2.29
N ILE A 398 0.48 -11.56 1.28
CA ILE A 398 -0.91 -11.99 1.10
C ILE A 398 -0.99 -13.50 0.87
N ALA A 399 -0.14 -14.06 0.00
CA ALA A 399 -0.16 -15.49 -0.29
C ALA A 399 0.13 -16.33 0.96
N ALA A 400 1.07 -15.88 1.79
CA ALA A 400 1.35 -16.55 3.06
C ALA A 400 0.15 -16.49 4.03
N ILE A 401 -0.59 -15.37 4.10
CA ILE A 401 -1.83 -15.28 4.89
C ILE A 401 -2.90 -16.24 4.36
N LEU A 402 -3.14 -16.23 3.04
CA LEU A 402 -4.15 -17.11 2.43
C LEU A 402 -3.81 -18.59 2.66
N LEU A 403 -2.53 -18.95 2.51
CA LEU A 403 -2.06 -20.30 2.74
C LEU A 403 -2.23 -20.72 4.21
N ALA A 404 -1.92 -19.84 5.16
CA ALA A 404 -2.13 -20.12 6.59
C ALA A 404 -3.61 -20.37 6.90
N ASN A 405 -4.52 -19.57 6.33
CA ASN A 405 -5.96 -19.76 6.47
C ASN A 405 -6.45 -21.09 5.87
N LEU A 406 -5.91 -21.52 4.72
CA LEU A 406 -6.25 -22.82 4.13
C LEU A 406 -5.75 -24.00 4.99
N ILE A 407 -4.53 -23.90 5.52
CA ILE A 407 -3.93 -24.91 6.40
C ILE A 407 -4.75 -25.06 7.69
N ASN A 408 -5.22 -23.95 8.26
CA ASN A 408 -6.05 -23.94 9.47
C ASN A 408 -7.31 -24.81 9.33
N GLU A 409 -7.92 -24.77 8.15
CA GLU A 409 -9.17 -25.48 7.87
C GLU A 409 -8.92 -26.93 7.38
N ASN A 410 -7.71 -27.47 7.62
CA ASN A 410 -7.29 -28.85 7.31
C ASN A 410 -7.36 -29.23 5.83
N SER A 411 -7.04 -28.31 4.91
CA SER A 411 -6.88 -28.67 3.50
C SER A 411 -5.71 -29.64 3.32
N LYS A 412 -5.99 -30.92 3.06
CA LYS A 412 -4.94 -31.90 2.69
C LYS A 412 -4.30 -31.60 1.32
N ASP A 413 -4.93 -30.72 0.54
CA ASP A 413 -4.58 -30.43 -0.84
C ASP A 413 -4.03 -29.00 -0.99
N LEU A 414 -2.70 -28.89 -1.06
CA LEU A 414 -2.00 -27.61 -1.18
C LEU A 414 -2.16 -27.03 -2.59
N PRO A 415 -2.28 -25.70 -2.74
CA PRO A 415 -2.35 -25.08 -4.07
C PRO A 415 -1.00 -25.17 -4.79
N ALA A 416 -1.03 -25.43 -6.10
CA ALA A 416 0.18 -25.50 -6.92
C ALA A 416 0.70 -24.13 -7.37
N ASN A 417 -0.18 -23.10 -7.42
CA ASN A 417 0.19 -21.76 -7.86
C ASN A 417 -0.69 -20.67 -7.21
N MET A 418 -0.38 -19.41 -7.53
CA MET A 418 -1.14 -18.24 -7.06
C MET A 418 -2.64 -18.34 -7.35
N THR A 419 -3.01 -18.64 -8.60
CA THR A 419 -4.41 -18.64 -9.04
C THR A 419 -5.21 -19.73 -8.32
N GLU A 420 -4.62 -20.90 -8.10
CA GLU A 420 -5.24 -21.97 -7.35
C GLU A 420 -5.38 -21.62 -5.86
N LEU A 421 -4.38 -20.97 -5.26
CA LEU A 421 -4.44 -20.47 -3.89
C LEU A 421 -5.63 -19.52 -3.70
N PHE A 422 -5.81 -18.56 -4.60
CA PHE A 422 -6.96 -17.67 -4.58
C PHE A 422 -8.27 -18.43 -4.79
N ASN A 423 -8.32 -19.38 -5.73
CA ASN A 423 -9.54 -20.16 -5.96
C ASN A 423 -9.96 -20.94 -4.72
N LYS A 424 -9.03 -21.71 -4.12
CA LYS A 424 -9.30 -22.48 -2.88
C LYS A 424 -9.70 -21.55 -1.73
N TYR A 425 -9.05 -20.40 -1.58
CA TYR A 425 -9.37 -19.44 -0.53
C TYR A 425 -10.78 -18.84 -0.70
N ILE A 426 -11.14 -18.38 -1.90
CA ILE A 426 -12.48 -17.83 -2.16
C ILE A 426 -13.56 -18.89 -1.93
N GLU A 427 -13.32 -20.13 -2.35
CA GLU A 427 -14.24 -21.25 -2.10
C GLU A 427 -14.44 -21.50 -0.60
N LEU A 428 -13.36 -21.48 0.18
CA LEU A 428 -13.40 -21.59 1.63
C LEU A 428 -14.22 -20.45 2.24
N MET A 429 -13.90 -19.20 1.90
CA MET A 429 -14.54 -18.00 2.45
C MET A 429 -16.03 -17.90 2.11
N LEU A 430 -16.47 -18.50 1.00
CA LEU A 430 -17.88 -18.57 0.61
C LEU A 430 -18.63 -19.78 1.18
N GLY A 431 -17.97 -20.56 2.06
CA GLY A 431 -18.59 -21.68 2.76
C GLY A 431 -18.76 -22.93 1.91
N ARG A 432 -17.90 -23.17 0.90
CA ARG A 432 -17.97 -24.41 0.10
C ARG A 432 -17.83 -25.66 0.97
N TRP A 433 -17.06 -25.59 2.05
CA TRP A 433 -16.89 -26.72 2.99
C TRP A 433 -18.01 -26.81 4.03
N ASP A 434 -18.78 -25.73 4.24
CA ASP A 434 -19.98 -25.74 5.07
C ASP A 434 -21.10 -26.57 4.42
N ILE A 435 -21.07 -26.74 3.09
CA ILE A 435 -21.94 -27.66 2.36
C ILE A 435 -21.72 -29.10 2.84
N GLN A 436 -20.46 -29.53 3.01
CA GLN A 436 -20.14 -30.88 3.48
C GLN A 436 -20.58 -31.10 4.94
N LYS A 437 -20.65 -30.02 5.72
CA LYS A 437 -21.15 -30.02 7.10
C LYS A 437 -22.69 -29.89 7.19
N GLY A 438 -23.38 -29.76 6.05
CA GLY A 438 -24.84 -29.56 5.99
C GLY A 438 -25.30 -28.18 6.46
N LEU A 439 -24.39 -27.22 6.61
CA LEU A 439 -24.65 -25.87 7.13
C LEU A 439 -25.01 -24.86 6.04
N GLN A 440 -24.84 -25.22 4.77
CA GLN A 440 -25.08 -24.37 3.61
C GLN A 440 -25.58 -25.18 2.42
N SER A 441 -26.53 -24.63 1.67
CA SER A 441 -26.98 -25.25 0.41
C SER A 441 -26.01 -24.94 -0.74
N GLN A 442 -25.91 -25.87 -1.70
CA GLN A 442 -25.16 -25.65 -2.95
C GLN A 442 -25.66 -24.41 -3.71
N LYS A 443 -26.99 -24.16 -3.69
CA LYS A 443 -27.61 -23.01 -4.32
C LYS A 443 -27.15 -21.68 -3.71
N GLU A 444 -27.04 -21.59 -2.38
CA GLU A 444 -26.54 -20.38 -1.70
C GLU A 444 -25.07 -20.10 -2.03
N TYR A 445 -24.24 -21.15 -2.06
CA TYR A 445 -22.84 -21.03 -2.45
C TYR A 445 -22.70 -20.46 -3.88
N GLU A 446 -23.41 -21.06 -4.84
CA GLU A 446 -23.38 -20.62 -6.23
C GLU A 446 -23.95 -19.22 -6.40
N ALA A 447 -25.03 -18.88 -5.70
CA ALA A 447 -25.57 -17.52 -5.71
C ALA A 447 -24.55 -16.51 -5.18
N SER A 448 -23.91 -16.80 -4.03
CA SER A 448 -22.90 -15.93 -3.43
C SER A 448 -21.73 -15.67 -4.37
N GLU A 449 -21.20 -16.74 -4.97
CA GLU A 449 -20.08 -16.66 -5.89
C GLU A 449 -20.44 -15.85 -7.15
N ASN A 450 -21.60 -16.12 -7.76
CA ASN A 450 -22.03 -15.41 -8.96
C ASN A 450 -22.31 -13.92 -8.71
N ILE A 451 -22.92 -13.58 -7.58
CA ILE A 451 -23.17 -12.18 -7.19
C ILE A 451 -21.85 -11.43 -7.00
N LEU A 452 -20.87 -12.04 -6.34
CA LEU A 452 -19.55 -11.42 -6.16
C LEU A 452 -18.77 -11.28 -7.47
N MET A 453 -18.90 -12.25 -8.38
CA MET A 453 -18.34 -12.16 -9.72
C MET A 453 -19.00 -11.02 -10.54
N ASP A 454 -20.32 -10.86 -10.46
CA ASP A 454 -21.05 -9.77 -11.13
C ASP A 454 -20.69 -8.40 -10.52
N LEU A 455 -20.56 -8.34 -9.19
CA LEU A 455 -20.09 -7.16 -8.46
C LEU A 455 -18.68 -6.76 -8.90
N SER A 456 -17.75 -7.71 -9.00
CA SER A 456 -16.38 -7.41 -9.39
C SER A 456 -16.28 -6.86 -10.81
N VAL A 457 -17.09 -7.38 -11.75
CA VAL A 457 -17.16 -6.85 -13.12
C VAL A 457 -17.65 -5.41 -13.10
N TYR A 458 -18.75 -5.16 -12.40
CA TYR A 458 -19.31 -3.82 -12.32
C TYR A 458 -18.34 -2.80 -11.71
N MET A 459 -17.68 -3.13 -10.59
CA MET A 459 -16.76 -2.22 -9.92
C MET A 459 -15.50 -1.94 -10.76
N ILE A 460 -14.91 -2.95 -11.40
CA ILE A 460 -13.71 -2.79 -12.23
C ILE A 460 -14.02 -1.98 -13.50
N GLU A 461 -15.06 -2.35 -14.25
CA GLU A 461 -15.39 -1.67 -15.52
C GLU A 461 -15.76 -0.19 -15.32
N ASN A 462 -16.28 0.17 -14.14
CA ASN A 462 -16.61 1.55 -13.78
C ASN A 462 -15.55 2.24 -12.91
N SER A 463 -14.40 1.60 -12.65
CA SER A 463 -13.35 2.11 -11.76
C SER A 463 -13.85 2.57 -10.38
N LEU A 464 -14.81 1.84 -9.81
CA LEU A 464 -15.42 2.15 -8.52
C LEU A 464 -14.62 1.50 -7.37
N PRO A 465 -14.07 2.29 -6.43
CA PRO A 465 -13.39 1.72 -5.27
C PRO A 465 -14.37 1.16 -4.22
N VAL A 466 -15.61 1.67 -4.19
CA VAL A 466 -16.65 1.32 -3.22
C VAL A 466 -18.03 1.28 -3.91
N LEU A 467 -19.00 0.63 -3.29
CA LEU A 467 -20.40 0.56 -3.74
C LEU A 467 -21.34 0.86 -2.57
N SER A 468 -22.48 1.51 -2.81
CA SER A 468 -23.47 1.71 -1.73
C SER A 468 -24.10 0.40 -1.25
N ASN A 469 -24.42 0.30 0.04
CA ASN A 469 -25.07 -0.88 0.62
C ASN A 469 -26.44 -1.17 -0.02
N VAL A 470 -27.21 -0.12 -0.31
CA VAL A 470 -28.52 -0.22 -0.95
C VAL A 470 -28.40 -0.82 -2.35
N GLU A 471 -27.47 -0.30 -3.17
CA GLU A 471 -27.25 -0.82 -4.52
C GLU A 471 -26.81 -2.29 -4.48
N PHE A 472 -26.01 -2.70 -3.49
CA PHE A 472 -25.62 -4.10 -3.38
C PHE A 472 -26.79 -5.02 -2.99
N GLN A 473 -27.65 -4.58 -2.07
CA GLN A 473 -28.87 -5.32 -1.71
C GLN A 473 -29.82 -5.48 -2.89
N ASP A 474 -29.96 -4.43 -3.71
CA ASP A 474 -30.77 -4.47 -4.93
C ASP A 474 -30.20 -5.46 -5.95
N ARG A 475 -28.87 -5.52 -6.09
CA ARG A 475 -28.19 -6.50 -6.95
C ARG A 475 -28.39 -7.94 -6.49
N ILE A 476 -28.31 -8.20 -5.18
CA ILE A 476 -28.62 -9.53 -4.61
C ILE A 476 -30.06 -9.90 -4.94
N SER A 477 -31.00 -9.01 -4.60
CA SER A 477 -32.43 -9.25 -4.81
C SER A 477 -32.75 -9.48 -6.29
N GLY A 478 -32.17 -8.66 -7.18
CA GLY A 478 -32.30 -8.80 -8.63
C GLY A 478 -31.76 -10.15 -9.14
N TYR A 479 -30.58 -10.56 -8.69
CA TYR A 479 -29.98 -11.84 -9.08
C TYR A 479 -30.85 -13.04 -8.69
N LEU A 480 -31.37 -13.04 -7.46
CA LEU A 480 -32.20 -14.11 -6.91
C LEU A 480 -33.56 -14.19 -7.60
N ASN A 481 -34.23 -13.04 -7.78
CA ASN A 481 -35.54 -12.96 -8.44
C ASN A 481 -35.49 -13.41 -9.90
N GLN A 482 -34.46 -13.02 -10.66
CA GLN A 482 -34.30 -13.44 -12.06
C GLN A 482 -34.16 -14.96 -12.24
N ARG A 483 -33.75 -15.68 -11.19
CA ARG A 483 -33.50 -17.13 -11.22
C ARG A 483 -34.52 -17.92 -10.40
N ASN A 484 -35.56 -17.27 -9.88
CA ASN A 484 -36.57 -17.85 -8.99
C ASN A 484 -35.92 -18.66 -7.85
N MET A 485 -34.86 -18.11 -7.25
CA MET A 485 -34.18 -18.76 -6.12
C MET A 485 -34.90 -18.41 -4.82
N GLU A 486 -35.39 -19.42 -4.11
CA GLU A 486 -36.03 -19.29 -2.79
C GLU A 486 -35.00 -19.07 -1.67
N ILE A 487 -34.17 -18.03 -1.82
CA ILE A 487 -33.16 -17.63 -0.84
C ILE A 487 -33.53 -16.23 -0.36
N GLU A 488 -33.47 -16.00 0.95
CA GLU A 488 -33.76 -14.69 1.53
C GLU A 488 -32.57 -13.73 1.28
N PRO A 489 -32.79 -12.56 0.64
CA PRO A 489 -31.70 -11.65 0.26
C PRO A 489 -30.86 -11.15 1.44
N SER A 490 -31.46 -10.86 2.61
CA SER A 490 -30.75 -10.31 3.76
C SER A 490 -29.79 -11.33 4.40
N MET A 491 -30.17 -12.62 4.41
CA MET A 491 -29.33 -13.73 4.83
C MET A 491 -28.11 -13.86 3.92
N LEU A 492 -28.31 -13.75 2.60
CA LEU A 492 -27.21 -13.81 1.64
C LEU A 492 -26.30 -12.57 1.75
N TYR A 493 -26.87 -11.40 1.99
CA TYR A 493 -26.11 -10.18 2.29
C TYR A 493 -25.24 -10.34 3.54
N ASP A 494 -25.80 -10.78 4.67
CA ASP A 494 -25.04 -10.99 5.92
C ASP A 494 -23.88 -11.98 5.71
N LYS A 495 -24.14 -13.04 4.96
CA LYS A 495 -23.13 -14.04 4.62
C LYS A 495 -22.00 -13.47 3.77
N ILE A 496 -22.32 -12.81 2.66
CA ILE A 496 -21.33 -12.28 1.73
C ILE A 496 -20.56 -11.12 2.36
N VAL A 497 -21.23 -10.22 3.06
CA VAL A 497 -20.62 -8.97 3.54
C VAL A 497 -19.97 -9.15 4.90
N ASN A 498 -20.68 -9.73 5.87
CA ASN A 498 -20.23 -9.75 7.27
C ASN A 498 -19.45 -11.02 7.63
N ARG A 499 -19.72 -12.16 6.97
CA ARG A 499 -19.10 -13.46 7.33
C ARG A 499 -17.99 -13.92 6.39
N SER A 500 -18.10 -13.63 5.09
CA SER A 500 -17.14 -14.15 4.10
C SER A 500 -15.73 -13.60 4.27
N GLY A 501 -15.54 -12.49 4.97
CA GLY A 501 -14.25 -11.83 5.08
C GLY A 501 -13.66 -11.34 3.75
N LEU A 502 -14.41 -11.35 2.64
CA LEU A 502 -13.97 -10.85 1.33
C LEU A 502 -14.30 -9.36 1.13
N LEU A 503 -15.37 -8.90 1.77
CA LEU A 503 -15.83 -7.52 1.74
C LEU A 503 -15.65 -6.85 3.10
N VAL A 504 -15.74 -5.53 3.06
CA VAL A 504 -15.88 -4.63 4.20
C VAL A 504 -17.23 -3.93 4.09
N ASN A 505 -17.92 -3.77 5.21
CA ASN A 505 -19.06 -2.87 5.35
C ASN A 505 -18.63 -1.64 6.17
N ASP A 506 -18.51 -0.50 5.51
CA ASP A 506 -18.31 0.80 6.19
C ASP A 506 -19.69 1.31 6.60
N VAL A 507 -20.04 1.04 7.85
CA VAL A 507 -21.36 1.37 8.42
C VAL A 507 -21.58 2.89 8.45
N ASP A 508 -20.53 3.67 8.67
CA ASP A 508 -20.60 5.13 8.79
C ASP A 508 -20.87 5.79 7.43
N LYS A 509 -20.26 5.25 6.36
CA LYS A 509 -20.45 5.75 4.99
C LYS A 509 -21.57 5.04 4.23
N HIS A 510 -22.14 3.98 4.79
CA HIS A 510 -23.14 3.11 4.15
C HIS A 510 -22.66 2.53 2.80
N VAL A 511 -21.39 2.12 2.73
CA VAL A 511 -20.78 1.53 1.53
C VAL A 511 -20.11 0.20 1.85
N ILE A 512 -20.01 -0.66 0.82
CA ILE A 512 -19.16 -1.85 0.81
C ILE A 512 -17.98 -1.70 -0.13
N TYR A 513 -16.92 -2.45 0.12
CA TYR A 513 -15.80 -2.63 -0.81
C TYR A 513 -15.05 -3.93 -0.53
N PHE A 514 -14.23 -4.38 -1.47
CA PHE A 514 -13.40 -5.57 -1.28
C PHE A 514 -12.29 -5.30 -0.26
N LYS A 515 -12.05 -6.24 0.68
CA LYS A 515 -10.93 -6.16 1.64
C LYS A 515 -9.58 -6.01 0.95
N HIS A 516 -9.44 -6.61 -0.23
CA HIS A 516 -8.26 -6.49 -1.05
C HIS A 516 -8.64 -6.47 -2.53
N ARG A 517 -8.08 -5.53 -3.29
CA ARG A 517 -8.32 -5.37 -4.74
C ARG A 517 -8.14 -6.67 -5.52
N THR A 518 -7.15 -7.48 -5.16
CA THR A 518 -6.90 -8.78 -5.80
C THR A 518 -8.07 -9.76 -5.72
N PHE A 519 -8.90 -9.71 -4.67
CA PHE A 519 -10.10 -10.55 -4.65
C PHE A 519 -11.09 -10.15 -5.73
N MET A 520 -11.26 -8.84 -5.94
CA MET A 520 -12.07 -8.28 -7.03
C MET A 520 -11.48 -8.68 -8.40
N GLU A 521 -10.18 -8.52 -8.60
CA GLU A 521 -9.49 -8.90 -9.85
C GLU A 521 -9.62 -10.41 -10.15
N PHE A 522 -9.50 -11.26 -9.12
CA PHE A 522 -9.67 -12.71 -9.25
C PHE A 522 -11.11 -13.10 -9.58
N LEU A 523 -12.10 -12.53 -8.88
CA LEU A 523 -13.52 -12.80 -9.12
C LEU A 523 -13.95 -12.35 -10.53
N TYR A 524 -13.41 -11.23 -11.00
CA TYR A 524 -13.59 -10.76 -12.37
C TYR A 524 -13.07 -11.81 -13.36
N ALA A 525 -11.83 -12.24 -13.20
CA ALA A 525 -11.23 -13.25 -14.06
C ALA A 525 -12.02 -14.58 -14.03
N LYS A 526 -12.56 -14.95 -12.87
CA LYS A 526 -13.40 -16.13 -12.69
C LYS A 526 -14.75 -16.01 -13.42
N LYS A 527 -15.37 -14.83 -13.41
CA LYS A 527 -16.56 -14.55 -14.23
C LYS A 527 -16.26 -14.78 -15.70
N CYS A 528 -15.17 -14.20 -16.18
CA CYS A 528 -14.75 -14.32 -17.57
C CYS A 528 -14.43 -15.76 -17.97
N SER A 529 -13.78 -16.55 -17.09
CA SER A 529 -13.44 -17.95 -17.36
C SER A 529 -14.70 -18.82 -17.49
N LYS A 530 -15.71 -18.60 -16.64
CA LYS A 530 -17.00 -19.34 -16.73
C LYS A 530 -17.83 -18.95 -17.95
N GLY A 531 -17.80 -17.68 -18.36
CA GLY A 531 -18.63 -17.15 -19.44
C GLY A 531 -17.97 -17.10 -20.83
N LYS A 532 -16.63 -17.18 -20.92
CA LYS A 532 -15.81 -16.91 -22.12
C LYS A 532 -16.04 -15.51 -22.75
N ILE A 533 -15.97 -14.45 -21.93
CA ILE A 533 -16.35 -13.07 -22.33
C ILE A 533 -15.18 -12.07 -22.17
N LEU A 534 -13.95 -12.50 -21.87
CA LEU A 534 -12.83 -11.55 -21.87
C LEU A 534 -12.29 -11.40 -23.28
N ASP A 535 -12.57 -10.26 -23.92
CA ASP A 535 -11.93 -9.89 -25.17
C ASP A 535 -10.44 -9.71 -24.93
N ILE A 536 -9.63 -10.52 -25.60
CA ILE A 536 -8.17 -10.43 -25.53
C ILE A 536 -7.73 -9.26 -26.42
N ASP A 537 -7.46 -8.13 -25.77
CA ASP A 537 -7.11 -6.87 -26.41
C ASP A 537 -5.91 -6.19 -25.73
N THR A 538 -5.68 -4.92 -26.07
CA THR A 538 -4.55 -4.14 -25.55
C THR A 538 -4.59 -3.92 -24.03
N ARG A 539 -5.72 -4.17 -23.36
CA ARG A 539 -5.82 -4.17 -21.89
C ARG A 539 -4.90 -5.23 -21.27
N ALA A 540 -4.56 -6.29 -21.99
CA ALA A 540 -3.53 -7.26 -21.56
C ALA A 540 -2.17 -6.58 -21.28
N PHE A 541 -1.95 -5.37 -21.81
CA PHE A 541 -0.73 -4.58 -21.61
C PHE A 541 -0.93 -3.31 -20.77
N ASN A 542 -1.93 -3.31 -19.87
CA ASN A 542 -2.21 -2.24 -18.93
C ASN A 542 -2.06 -2.74 -17.47
N TYR A 543 -1.35 -1.99 -16.63
CA TYR A 543 -1.14 -2.30 -15.20
C TYR A 543 -2.45 -2.48 -14.42
N TYR A 544 -3.49 -1.70 -14.74
CA TYR A 544 -4.81 -1.80 -14.11
C TYR A 544 -5.44 -3.19 -14.31
N TRP A 545 -5.24 -3.78 -15.50
CA TRP A 545 -5.84 -5.03 -15.95
C TRP A 545 -4.90 -6.25 -15.80
N GLN A 546 -3.62 -6.03 -15.50
CA GLN A 546 -2.57 -7.05 -15.47
C GLN A 546 -2.96 -8.34 -14.75
N ASN A 547 -3.46 -8.22 -13.51
CA ASN A 547 -3.79 -9.35 -12.66
C ASN A 547 -5.04 -10.10 -13.15
N ILE A 548 -5.99 -9.39 -13.77
CA ILE A 548 -7.20 -10.00 -14.32
C ILE A 548 -6.81 -10.98 -15.43
N TYR A 549 -5.95 -10.55 -16.35
CA TYR A 549 -5.42 -11.43 -17.40
C TYR A 549 -4.59 -12.59 -16.83
N TYR A 550 -3.76 -12.33 -15.81
CA TYR A 550 -2.97 -13.37 -15.13
C TYR A 550 -3.86 -14.46 -14.52
N PHE A 551 -4.88 -14.06 -13.75
CA PHE A 551 -5.83 -15.01 -13.16
C PHE A 551 -6.70 -15.67 -14.22
N TYR A 552 -7.08 -14.96 -15.28
CA TYR A 552 -7.90 -15.52 -16.35
C TYR A 552 -7.17 -16.68 -17.04
N VAL A 553 -5.90 -16.48 -17.40
CA VAL A 553 -5.05 -17.55 -17.95
C VAL A 553 -4.90 -18.69 -16.93
N GLY A 554 -4.55 -18.37 -15.68
CA GLY A 554 -4.34 -19.39 -14.64
C GLY A 554 -5.59 -20.21 -14.28
N LEU A 555 -6.79 -19.64 -14.42
CA LEU A 555 -8.05 -20.34 -14.18
C LEU A 555 -8.40 -21.32 -15.29
N ASN A 556 -8.06 -20.99 -16.55
CA ASN A 556 -8.27 -21.89 -17.68
C ASN A 556 -7.22 -23.02 -17.73
N LYS A 557 -6.03 -22.83 -17.14
CA LYS A 557 -4.90 -23.79 -17.06
C LYS A 557 -4.36 -24.20 -18.43
N ASP A 558 -5.05 -25.11 -19.12
CA ASP A 558 -4.73 -25.53 -20.49
C ASP A 558 -5.48 -24.64 -21.49
N CYS A 559 -4.78 -23.63 -22.01
CA CYS A 559 -5.38 -22.58 -22.82
C CYS A 559 -4.44 -22.03 -23.92
N PRO A 560 -3.89 -22.89 -24.80
CA PRO A 560 -2.97 -22.46 -25.86
C PRO A 560 -3.57 -21.40 -26.79
N ALA A 561 -4.88 -21.46 -27.06
CA ALA A 561 -5.57 -20.48 -27.88
C ALA A 561 -5.60 -19.08 -27.23
N ILE A 562 -5.81 -19.00 -25.91
CA ILE A 562 -5.84 -17.72 -25.19
C ILE A 562 -4.43 -17.12 -25.14
N LEU A 563 -3.42 -17.96 -24.86
CA LEU A 563 -2.02 -17.54 -24.88
C LEU A 563 -1.62 -17.02 -26.26
N GLN A 564 -1.99 -17.72 -27.33
CA GLN A 564 -1.72 -17.26 -28.70
C GLN A 564 -2.39 -15.92 -28.98
N GLN A 565 -3.66 -15.75 -28.59
CA GLN A 565 -4.36 -14.47 -28.75
C GLN A 565 -3.63 -13.33 -28.02
N ILE A 566 -3.18 -13.53 -26.77
CA ILE A 566 -2.42 -12.52 -26.02
C ILE A 566 -1.12 -12.17 -26.75
N ILE A 567 -0.42 -13.17 -27.28
CA ILE A 567 0.81 -12.97 -28.04
C ILE A 567 0.53 -12.21 -29.34
N ASP A 568 -0.60 -12.45 -29.99
CA ASP A 568 -0.95 -11.80 -31.25
C ASP A 568 -1.46 -10.35 -31.07
N VAL A 569 -1.81 -9.93 -29.84
CA VAL A 569 -2.17 -8.53 -29.57
C VAL A 569 -0.97 -7.62 -29.84
N VAL A 570 -1.17 -6.64 -30.73
CA VAL A 570 -0.19 -5.62 -31.07
C VAL A 570 -0.30 -4.43 -30.11
N PRO A 571 0.76 -4.08 -29.35
CA PRO A 571 0.79 -2.86 -28.52
C PRO A 571 0.61 -1.58 -29.35
N VAL A 572 -0.22 -0.66 -28.87
CA VAL A 572 -0.57 0.58 -29.58
C VAL A 572 0.45 1.70 -29.36
N ASN A 573 1.01 1.77 -28.15
CA ASN A 573 1.94 2.82 -27.74
C ASN A 573 3.21 2.24 -27.10
N GLU A 574 4.22 3.10 -26.91
CA GLU A 574 5.49 2.69 -26.29
C GLU A 574 5.33 2.10 -24.88
N PRO A 575 4.52 2.67 -23.95
CA PRO A 575 4.29 2.06 -22.64
C PRO A 575 3.77 0.62 -22.71
N GLN A 576 2.82 0.32 -23.60
CA GLN A 576 2.31 -1.05 -23.78
C GLN A 576 3.39 -1.97 -24.35
N LYS A 577 4.30 -1.48 -25.23
CA LYS A 577 5.44 -2.28 -25.70
C LYS A 577 6.35 -2.67 -24.54
N TRP A 578 6.70 -1.72 -23.67
CA TRP A 578 7.49 -2.01 -22.47
C TRP A 578 6.80 -2.98 -21.53
N PHE A 579 5.51 -2.78 -21.28
CA PHE A 579 4.73 -3.67 -20.45
C PHE A 579 4.74 -5.10 -21.02
N ARG A 580 4.52 -5.25 -22.32
CA ARG A 580 4.52 -6.54 -23.02
C ARG A 580 5.85 -7.26 -22.84
N LEU A 581 6.99 -6.58 -23.05
CA LEU A 581 8.30 -7.15 -22.80
C LEU A 581 8.43 -7.64 -21.35
N SER A 582 7.95 -6.86 -20.38
CA SER A 582 8.08 -7.21 -18.97
C SER A 582 7.11 -8.29 -18.45
N ASN A 583 5.94 -8.48 -19.09
CA ASN A 583 4.83 -9.22 -18.46
C ASN A 583 4.32 -10.44 -19.24
N VAL A 584 4.61 -10.59 -20.54
CA VAL A 584 4.14 -11.78 -21.30
C VAL A 584 4.68 -13.08 -20.70
N GLY A 585 5.92 -13.08 -20.20
CA GLY A 585 6.47 -14.22 -19.47
C GLY A 585 5.58 -14.69 -18.30
N ASN A 586 4.98 -13.76 -17.57
CA ASN A 586 4.07 -14.08 -16.46
C ASN A 586 2.78 -14.77 -16.94
N TYR A 587 2.26 -14.38 -18.11
CA TYR A 587 1.09 -15.04 -18.69
C TYR A 587 1.40 -16.45 -19.18
N LEU A 588 2.56 -16.65 -19.83
CA LEU A 588 3.01 -17.98 -20.26
C LEU A 588 3.17 -18.93 -19.06
N MET A 589 3.80 -18.45 -17.97
CA MET A 589 3.94 -19.22 -16.74
C MET A 589 2.60 -19.48 -16.03
N ALA A 590 1.64 -18.54 -16.07
CA ALA A 590 0.30 -18.76 -15.52
C ALA A 590 -0.44 -19.91 -16.25
N GLY A 591 -0.21 -20.06 -17.55
CA GLY A 591 -0.78 -21.11 -18.40
C GLY A 591 0.09 -22.38 -18.50
N TYR A 592 0.90 -22.68 -17.48
CA TYR A 592 1.91 -23.77 -17.49
C TYR A 592 1.39 -25.17 -17.87
N SER A 593 0.09 -25.43 -17.75
CA SER A 593 -0.53 -26.70 -18.15
C SER A 593 -0.80 -26.81 -19.66
N SER A 594 -0.65 -25.73 -20.41
CA SER A 594 -0.81 -25.71 -21.86
C SER A 594 0.36 -26.41 -22.57
N PRO A 595 0.18 -26.91 -23.81
CA PRO A 595 1.28 -27.48 -24.59
C PRO A 595 2.47 -26.52 -24.69
N TYR A 596 3.65 -26.97 -24.23
CA TYR A 596 4.86 -26.14 -24.18
C TYR A 596 5.30 -25.59 -25.55
N GLN A 597 4.82 -26.20 -26.64
CA GLN A 597 5.01 -25.72 -28.00
C GLN A 597 4.61 -24.24 -28.17
N ILE A 598 3.58 -23.77 -27.45
CA ILE A 598 3.19 -22.36 -27.49
C ILE A 598 4.31 -21.41 -27.07
N VAL A 599 5.15 -21.82 -26.11
CA VAL A 599 6.31 -21.06 -25.66
C VAL A 599 7.41 -21.15 -26.71
N GLN A 600 7.70 -22.36 -27.20
CA GLN A 600 8.73 -22.60 -28.23
C GLN A 600 8.48 -21.79 -29.51
N ASP A 601 7.23 -21.70 -29.95
CA ASP A 601 6.83 -21.02 -31.19
C ASP A 601 6.78 -19.49 -31.07
N ASN A 602 6.87 -18.94 -29.86
CA ASN A 602 6.60 -17.52 -29.63
C ASN A 602 7.66 -16.78 -28.81
N LEU A 603 8.49 -17.45 -28.01
CA LEU A 603 9.47 -16.78 -27.14
C LEU A 603 10.43 -15.88 -27.94
N TYR A 604 10.89 -16.34 -29.11
CA TYR A 604 11.78 -15.57 -29.98
C TYR A 604 11.16 -14.25 -30.46
N LYS A 605 9.83 -14.18 -30.59
CA LYS A 605 9.11 -12.97 -31.05
C LYS A 605 9.32 -11.83 -30.06
N ILE A 606 9.35 -12.11 -28.76
CA ILE A 606 9.58 -11.12 -27.71
C ILE A 606 10.99 -10.49 -27.84
N PHE A 607 12.02 -11.29 -28.14
CA PHE A 607 13.38 -10.77 -28.33
C PHE A 607 13.52 -9.93 -29.60
N ILE A 608 12.80 -10.31 -30.67
CA ILE A 608 12.72 -9.50 -31.89
C ILE A 608 11.99 -8.19 -31.62
N GLU A 609 10.87 -8.20 -30.90
CA GLU A 609 10.14 -6.99 -30.52
C GLU A 609 10.98 -6.06 -29.64
N ALA A 610 11.72 -6.59 -28.67
CA ALA A 610 12.65 -5.81 -27.86
C ALA A 610 13.72 -5.12 -28.70
N SER A 611 14.21 -5.81 -29.72
CA SER A 611 15.20 -5.30 -30.68
C SER A 611 14.63 -4.20 -31.58
N ILE A 612 13.40 -4.38 -32.06
CA ILE A 612 12.68 -3.36 -32.83
C ILE A 612 12.44 -2.12 -31.96
N LEU A 613 11.99 -2.30 -30.72
CA LEU A 613 11.77 -1.19 -29.79
C LEU A 613 13.05 -0.41 -29.54
N TYR A 614 14.16 -1.10 -29.27
CA TYR A 614 15.48 -0.47 -29.12
C TYR A 614 15.83 0.40 -30.33
N GLN A 615 15.74 -0.18 -31.53
CA GLN A 615 16.10 0.52 -32.76
C GLN A 615 15.16 1.70 -33.07
N ASP A 616 13.85 1.54 -32.86
CA ASP A 616 12.88 2.59 -33.11
C ASP A 616 13.12 3.81 -32.19
N ILE A 617 13.52 3.59 -30.94
CA ILE A 617 13.91 4.66 -30.01
C ILE A 617 15.22 5.31 -30.47
N VAL A 618 16.25 4.51 -30.77
CA VAL A 618 17.57 5.02 -31.17
C VAL A 618 17.50 5.80 -32.48
N ALA A 619 16.71 5.33 -33.45
CA ALA A 619 16.46 5.98 -34.73
C ALA A 619 15.44 7.12 -34.64
N SER A 620 14.93 7.45 -33.44
CA SER A 620 13.93 8.49 -33.21
C SER A 620 12.64 8.33 -34.05
N LYS A 621 12.27 7.09 -34.40
CA LYS A 621 11.00 6.78 -35.10
C LYS A 621 9.79 6.94 -34.17
N ILE A 622 10.00 6.74 -32.87
CA ILE A 622 9.00 6.96 -31.83
C ILE A 622 9.46 8.04 -30.87
N LYS A 623 8.52 8.87 -30.42
CA LYS A 623 8.80 9.88 -29.39
C LYS A 623 8.88 9.20 -28.03
N SER A 624 10.12 8.91 -27.61
CA SER A 624 10.38 8.22 -26.37
C SER A 624 11.05 9.10 -25.31
N PRO A 625 10.62 9.05 -24.04
CA PRO A 625 11.35 9.69 -22.95
C PRO A 625 12.78 9.11 -22.76
N PHE A 626 13.02 7.87 -23.20
CA PHE A 626 14.36 7.27 -23.26
C PHE A 626 15.28 7.94 -24.28
N SER A 627 14.78 8.82 -25.16
CA SER A 627 15.64 9.63 -26.03
C SER A 627 16.63 10.52 -25.24
N ASN A 628 16.38 10.73 -23.94
CA ASN A 628 17.24 11.51 -23.07
C ASN A 628 18.44 10.74 -22.50
N VAL A 629 18.50 9.41 -22.63
CA VAL A 629 19.59 8.56 -22.11
C VAL A 629 20.54 8.14 -23.22
N SER A 630 21.67 7.52 -22.88
CA SER A 630 22.63 7.02 -23.89
C SER A 630 22.17 5.70 -24.51
N GLN A 631 22.69 5.36 -25.70
CA GLN A 631 22.33 4.12 -26.39
C GLN A 631 22.66 2.87 -25.56
N ILE A 632 23.80 2.88 -24.85
CA ILE A 632 24.21 1.74 -24.01
C ILE A 632 23.33 1.63 -22.77
N TYR A 633 22.91 2.74 -22.18
CA TYR A 633 22.00 2.72 -21.04
C TYR A 633 20.65 2.10 -21.42
N LEU A 634 20.04 2.56 -22.53
CA LEU A 634 18.79 1.98 -23.01
C LEU A 634 18.94 0.48 -23.30
N PHE A 635 20.06 0.09 -23.91
CA PHE A 635 20.32 -1.31 -24.24
C PHE A 635 20.44 -2.20 -22.98
N TRP A 636 21.18 -1.73 -21.99
CA TRP A 636 21.30 -2.37 -20.67
C TRP A 636 19.95 -2.46 -19.97
N PHE A 637 19.15 -1.39 -20.02
CA PHE A 637 17.83 -1.35 -19.39
C PHE A 637 16.88 -2.41 -19.97
N ILE A 638 16.80 -2.54 -21.30
CA ILE A 638 16.05 -3.61 -21.97
C ILE A 638 16.54 -4.98 -21.50
N THR A 639 17.86 -5.15 -21.41
CA THR A 639 18.47 -6.41 -20.97
C THR A 639 18.01 -6.80 -19.57
N ILE A 640 17.98 -5.86 -18.61
CA ILE A 640 17.49 -6.11 -17.25
C ILE A 640 16.01 -6.45 -17.23
N VAL A 641 15.18 -5.70 -17.97
CA VAL A 641 13.74 -5.98 -18.06
C VAL A 641 13.53 -7.42 -18.52
N LEU A 642 14.24 -7.85 -19.57
CA LEU A 642 14.11 -9.21 -20.09
C LEU A 642 14.67 -10.27 -19.13
N LYS A 643 15.79 -10.03 -18.45
CA LYS A 643 16.30 -10.94 -17.42
C LYS A 643 15.26 -11.17 -16.32
N ASN A 644 14.71 -10.11 -15.77
CA ASN A 644 13.73 -10.19 -14.68
C ASN A 644 12.43 -10.91 -15.10
N SER A 645 12.11 -10.92 -16.40
CA SER A 645 10.86 -11.49 -16.92
C SER A 645 10.99 -12.91 -17.49
N TYR A 646 12.19 -13.32 -17.93
CA TYR A 646 12.38 -14.58 -18.66
C TYR A 646 13.53 -15.46 -18.13
N ALA A 647 14.32 -15.02 -17.14
CA ALA A 647 15.33 -15.86 -16.48
C ALA A 647 14.69 -16.80 -15.45
N TYR A 648 13.77 -17.65 -15.92
CA TYR A 648 13.15 -18.72 -15.15
C TYR A 648 13.44 -20.06 -15.82
N GLU A 649 13.68 -21.11 -15.03
CA GLU A 649 13.93 -22.47 -15.53
C GLU A 649 12.84 -22.95 -16.50
N TYR A 650 11.60 -22.47 -16.32
CA TYR A 650 10.47 -22.71 -17.22
C TYR A 650 10.78 -22.39 -18.71
N PHE A 651 11.60 -21.37 -18.99
CA PHE A 651 11.92 -20.96 -20.38
C PHE A 651 13.17 -21.64 -20.95
N GLN A 652 13.93 -22.38 -20.15
CA GLN A 652 15.23 -22.94 -20.54
C GLN A 652 15.14 -23.79 -21.81
N LYS A 653 14.18 -24.71 -21.88
CA LYS A 653 13.98 -25.57 -23.05
C LYS A 653 13.66 -24.79 -24.32
N SER A 654 12.83 -23.75 -24.23
CA SER A 654 12.52 -22.91 -25.38
C SER A 654 13.71 -22.08 -25.88
N LEU A 655 14.67 -21.76 -25.01
CA LEU A 655 15.86 -20.98 -25.37
C LEU A 655 16.83 -21.77 -26.26
N GLU A 656 16.81 -23.11 -26.20
CA GLU A 656 17.66 -23.98 -27.03
C GLU A 656 17.40 -23.76 -28.52
N ASP A 657 16.14 -23.68 -28.92
CA ASP A 657 15.71 -23.48 -30.31
C ASP A 657 15.57 -22.00 -30.68
N THR A 658 15.51 -21.10 -29.70
CA THR A 658 15.26 -19.67 -29.90
C THR A 658 16.28 -19.03 -30.85
N ASN A 659 17.56 -19.38 -30.73
CA ASN A 659 18.61 -18.82 -31.58
C ASN A 659 18.39 -19.15 -33.06
N ILE A 660 17.97 -20.40 -33.36
CA ILE A 660 17.67 -20.85 -34.72
C ILE A 660 16.43 -20.14 -35.24
N LEU A 661 15.37 -20.04 -34.43
CA LEU A 661 14.13 -19.35 -34.80
C LEU A 661 14.34 -17.86 -35.06
N ILE A 662 15.22 -17.18 -34.33
CA ILE A 662 15.57 -15.78 -34.63
C ILE A 662 16.28 -15.68 -35.99
N ASP A 663 17.19 -16.61 -36.29
CA ASP A 663 17.96 -16.62 -37.53
C ASP A 663 17.09 -16.94 -38.75
N ASP A 664 16.17 -17.90 -38.63
CA ASP A 664 15.31 -18.39 -39.70
C ASP A 664 14.03 -17.56 -39.91
N ASN A 665 13.67 -16.67 -38.98
CA ASN A 665 12.47 -15.85 -39.11
C ASN A 665 12.54 -14.88 -40.31
N THR A 666 11.35 -14.52 -40.80
CA THR A 666 11.01 -13.52 -41.84
C THR A 666 11.60 -12.13 -41.64
N GLN A 667 12.09 -11.79 -40.44
CA GLN A 667 12.80 -10.53 -40.21
C GLN A 667 14.06 -10.49 -41.11
N LYS A 668 14.26 -9.42 -41.86
CA LYS A 668 15.39 -9.29 -42.80
C LYS A 668 16.52 -8.41 -42.28
N ASP A 669 16.27 -7.60 -41.26
CA ASP A 669 17.28 -6.72 -40.69
C ASP A 669 18.27 -7.51 -39.81
N ALA A 670 19.51 -7.62 -40.28
CA ALA A 670 20.59 -8.32 -39.58
C ALA A 670 20.95 -7.67 -38.23
N GLN A 671 20.76 -6.36 -38.07
CA GLN A 671 20.96 -5.70 -36.79
C GLN A 671 19.86 -6.10 -35.80
N VAL A 672 18.60 -6.14 -36.23
CA VAL A 672 17.48 -6.59 -35.36
C VAL A 672 17.73 -8.01 -34.87
N LYS A 673 18.16 -8.92 -35.76
CA LYS A 673 18.52 -10.29 -35.39
C LYS A 673 19.68 -10.33 -34.40
N SER A 674 20.72 -9.54 -34.62
CA SER A 674 21.88 -9.47 -33.71
C SER A 674 21.50 -9.02 -32.30
N PHE A 675 20.64 -8.00 -32.17
CA PHE A 675 20.12 -7.56 -30.87
C PHE A 675 19.27 -8.65 -30.21
N ALA A 676 18.41 -9.33 -30.96
CA ALA A 676 17.52 -10.36 -30.43
C ALA A 676 18.31 -11.58 -29.93
N LEU A 677 19.31 -12.03 -30.71
CA LEU A 677 20.22 -13.10 -30.33
C LEU A 677 21.01 -12.75 -29.06
N PHE A 678 21.45 -11.49 -28.92
CA PHE A 678 22.09 -11.04 -27.70
C PHE A 678 21.15 -11.15 -26.49
N PHE A 679 19.92 -10.66 -26.59
CA PHE A 679 18.97 -10.73 -25.47
C PHE A 679 18.66 -12.18 -25.06
N ALA A 680 18.46 -13.08 -26.03
CA ALA A 680 18.28 -14.51 -25.77
C ALA A 680 19.52 -15.13 -25.08
N ALA A 681 20.72 -14.82 -25.57
CA ALA A 681 21.97 -15.31 -25.01
C ALA A 681 22.19 -14.82 -23.57
N VAL A 682 21.77 -13.59 -23.24
CA VAL A 682 21.90 -13.06 -21.89
C VAL A 682 20.98 -13.78 -20.90
N ILE A 683 19.76 -14.14 -21.30
CA ILE A 683 18.88 -14.94 -20.44
C ILE A 683 19.42 -16.36 -20.29
N ALA A 684 19.87 -16.97 -21.39
CA ALA A 684 20.52 -18.28 -21.35
C ALA A 684 21.77 -18.28 -20.44
N HIS A 685 22.51 -17.17 -20.41
CA HIS A 685 23.65 -16.98 -19.51
C HIS A 685 23.22 -16.90 -18.04
N GLU A 686 22.16 -16.17 -17.72
CA GLU A 686 21.60 -16.07 -16.36
C GLU A 686 21.08 -17.43 -15.85
N LEU A 687 20.58 -18.27 -16.77
CA LEU A 687 20.15 -19.66 -16.50
C LEU A 687 21.31 -20.67 -16.55
N GLU A 688 22.55 -20.21 -16.56
CA GLU A 688 23.78 -21.03 -16.56
C GLU A 688 23.87 -22.05 -17.72
N MET A 689 23.22 -21.77 -18.87
CA MET A 689 23.29 -22.63 -20.05
C MET A 689 24.70 -22.62 -20.69
N GLU A 690 25.05 -23.71 -21.38
CA GLU A 690 26.36 -23.83 -22.02
C GLU A 690 26.52 -22.88 -23.23
N LYS A 691 27.65 -22.16 -23.26
CA LYS A 691 28.10 -21.36 -24.43
C LYS A 691 27.02 -20.44 -25.04
N PRO A 692 26.34 -19.60 -24.24
CA PRO A 692 25.13 -18.89 -24.67
C PRO A 692 25.37 -17.90 -25.83
N PHE A 693 26.58 -17.35 -25.96
CA PHE A 693 26.93 -16.37 -26.99
C PHE A 693 27.55 -16.98 -28.26
N ASP A 694 27.89 -18.27 -28.28
CA ASP A 694 28.72 -18.85 -29.33
C ASP A 694 28.00 -18.90 -30.69
N PHE A 695 26.69 -19.13 -30.71
CA PHE A 695 25.87 -19.12 -31.94
C PHE A 695 25.96 -17.77 -32.65
N MET A 696 25.67 -16.69 -31.93
CA MET A 696 25.71 -15.32 -32.46
C MET A 696 27.12 -14.94 -32.93
N ILE A 697 28.15 -15.23 -32.12
CA ILE A 697 29.54 -14.89 -32.47
C ILE A 697 30.00 -15.66 -33.73
N SER A 698 29.56 -16.90 -33.89
CA SER A 698 29.96 -17.75 -35.01
C SER A 698 29.26 -17.38 -36.31
N ASN A 699 27.98 -17.03 -36.25
CA ASN A 699 27.16 -16.76 -37.45
C ASN A 699 27.26 -15.30 -37.90
N TYR A 700 27.27 -14.33 -36.98
CA TYR A 700 27.19 -12.90 -37.32
C TYR A 700 28.55 -12.19 -37.34
N LYS A 701 29.57 -12.70 -36.62
CA LYS A 701 30.98 -12.21 -36.62
C LYS A 701 31.15 -10.68 -36.70
N ASP A 702 31.37 -10.14 -37.89
CA ASP A 702 31.67 -8.73 -38.17
C ASP A 702 30.40 -7.86 -38.33
N GLU A 703 29.22 -8.47 -38.42
CA GLU A 703 27.92 -7.80 -38.49
C GLU A 703 27.36 -7.44 -37.10
N ILE A 704 28.03 -7.88 -36.02
CA ILE A 704 27.60 -7.61 -34.64
C ILE A 704 27.67 -6.10 -34.35
N PRO A 705 26.55 -5.43 -34.04
CA PRO A 705 26.52 -4.01 -33.73
C PRO A 705 27.40 -3.66 -32.52
N LEU A 706 28.00 -2.47 -32.53
CA LEU A 706 28.86 -2.00 -31.44
C LEU A 706 28.19 -2.08 -30.05
N PRO A 707 26.91 -1.68 -29.86
CA PRO A 707 26.24 -1.83 -28.56
C PRO A 707 26.18 -3.29 -28.08
N VAL A 708 25.91 -4.24 -28.98
CA VAL A 708 25.92 -5.69 -28.68
C VAL A 708 27.33 -6.14 -28.26
N GLY A 709 28.36 -5.70 -28.99
CA GLY A 709 29.75 -6.01 -28.64
C GLY A 709 30.13 -5.54 -27.23
N PHE A 710 29.68 -4.34 -26.83
CA PHE A 710 29.86 -3.84 -25.46
C PHE A 710 29.04 -4.64 -24.44
N GLY A 711 27.81 -5.00 -24.78
CA GLY A 711 26.98 -5.90 -23.96
C GLY A 711 27.69 -7.21 -23.65
N ILE A 712 28.23 -7.89 -24.66
CA ILE A 712 28.98 -9.16 -24.48
C ILE A 712 30.19 -8.93 -23.56
N LEU A 713 30.91 -7.82 -23.76
CA LEU A 713 32.05 -7.48 -22.90
C LEU A 713 31.64 -7.31 -21.43
N TYR A 714 30.47 -6.72 -21.16
CA TYR A 714 29.98 -6.43 -19.82
C TYR A 714 29.41 -7.66 -19.12
N GLU A 715 28.56 -8.43 -19.80
CA GLU A 715 27.95 -9.64 -19.24
C GLU A 715 29.00 -10.73 -18.97
N THR A 716 30.03 -10.83 -19.81
CA THR A 716 31.06 -11.88 -19.66
C THR A 716 32.25 -11.48 -18.78
N LYS A 717 32.21 -10.35 -18.04
CA LYS A 717 33.38 -9.89 -17.26
C LYS A 717 33.90 -10.94 -16.29
N ASP A 718 33.00 -11.58 -15.55
CA ASP A 718 33.28 -12.49 -14.44
C ASP A 718 33.03 -13.98 -14.79
N TYR A 719 32.96 -14.30 -16.08
CA TYR A 719 32.57 -15.63 -16.61
C TYR A 719 33.76 -16.44 -17.16
N ASP A 720 33.67 -17.79 -17.12
CA ASP A 720 34.62 -18.65 -17.84
C ASP A 720 34.32 -18.66 -19.34
N LYS A 721 35.02 -17.78 -20.06
CA LYS A 721 34.76 -17.49 -21.47
C LYS A 721 35.08 -18.69 -22.36
N SER A 722 34.15 -19.01 -23.25
CA SER A 722 34.40 -19.89 -24.40
C SER A 722 35.55 -19.35 -25.26
N GLU A 723 36.14 -20.22 -26.08
CA GLU A 723 37.16 -19.79 -27.04
C GLU A 723 36.63 -18.74 -28.02
N ALA A 724 35.37 -18.85 -28.42
CA ALA A 724 34.72 -17.90 -29.34
C ALA A 724 34.66 -16.49 -28.72
N ILE A 725 34.21 -16.38 -27.46
CA ILE A 725 34.17 -15.11 -26.72
C ILE A 725 35.59 -14.55 -26.54
N LYS A 726 36.56 -15.38 -26.14
CA LYS A 726 37.97 -14.97 -25.97
C LYS A 726 38.55 -14.39 -27.27
N LYS A 727 38.34 -15.06 -28.40
CA LYS A 727 38.80 -14.61 -29.73
C LYS A 727 38.11 -13.31 -30.16
N TYR A 728 36.79 -13.23 -30.00
CA TYR A 728 35.99 -12.04 -30.36
C TYR A 728 36.40 -10.81 -29.53
N LEU A 729 36.43 -10.90 -28.19
CA LEU A 729 36.78 -9.77 -27.33
C LEU A 729 38.23 -9.29 -27.54
N LYS A 730 39.15 -10.20 -27.88
CA LYS A 730 40.54 -9.84 -28.23
C LYS A 730 40.58 -9.04 -29.54
N LYS A 731 39.81 -9.43 -30.56
CA LYS A 731 39.67 -8.71 -31.84
C LYS A 731 39.04 -7.33 -31.60
N MET A 732 37.94 -7.28 -30.86
CA MET A 732 37.22 -6.04 -30.54
C MET A 732 38.11 -5.04 -29.77
N LYS A 733 38.78 -5.48 -28.69
CA LYS A 733 39.68 -4.61 -27.89
C LYS A 733 40.86 -4.09 -28.70
N ARG A 734 41.41 -4.88 -29.63
CA ARG A 734 42.46 -4.42 -30.55
C ARG A 734 41.92 -3.34 -31.50
N ASN A 735 40.76 -3.56 -32.10
CA ASN A 735 40.15 -2.61 -33.02
C ASN A 735 39.81 -1.28 -32.35
N VAL A 736 39.25 -1.31 -31.13
CA VAL A 736 38.93 -0.11 -30.34
C VAL A 736 40.21 0.65 -29.96
N LYS A 737 41.29 -0.03 -29.57
CA LYS A 737 42.57 0.63 -29.25
C LYS A 737 43.27 1.25 -30.46
N MET A 738 43.12 0.66 -31.64
CA MET A 738 43.83 1.10 -32.86
C MET A 738 43.09 2.21 -33.63
N SER A 739 41.76 2.34 -33.48
CA SER A 739 40.95 3.31 -34.21
C SER A 739 40.48 4.44 -33.30
N LYS A 740 40.98 5.65 -33.56
CA LYS A 740 40.50 6.88 -32.88
C LYS A 740 38.99 7.10 -33.10
N SER A 741 38.50 6.80 -34.29
CA SER A 741 37.07 6.86 -34.64
C SER A 741 36.21 5.88 -33.82
N LEU A 742 36.71 4.67 -33.53
CA LEU A 742 35.98 3.71 -32.69
C LEU A 742 35.98 4.11 -31.21
N ASN A 743 37.07 4.73 -30.72
CA ASN A 743 37.10 5.32 -29.38
C ASN A 743 36.12 6.50 -29.25
N ASP A 744 36.03 7.36 -30.27
CA ASP A 744 35.07 8.45 -30.30
C ASP A 744 33.63 7.91 -30.33
N SER A 745 33.34 6.89 -31.15
CA SER A 745 32.05 6.18 -31.17
C SER A 745 31.73 5.54 -29.82
N MET A 746 32.72 4.99 -29.11
CA MET A 746 32.54 4.44 -27.77
C MET A 746 32.11 5.53 -26.78
N MET A 747 32.77 6.68 -26.75
CA MET A 747 32.36 7.80 -25.90
C MET A 747 30.95 8.29 -26.24
N VAL A 748 30.62 8.39 -27.53
CA VAL A 748 29.29 8.81 -28.00
C VAL A 748 28.20 7.85 -27.51
N LEU A 749 28.39 6.54 -27.69
CA LEU A 749 27.41 5.52 -27.31
C LEU A 749 27.14 5.45 -25.81
N HIS A 750 28.15 5.73 -24.98
CA HIS A 750 28.05 5.64 -23.51
C HIS A 750 27.59 6.95 -22.86
N GLN A 751 27.97 8.10 -23.40
CA GLN A 751 27.81 9.39 -22.72
C GLN A 751 26.78 10.31 -23.35
N ARG A 752 26.55 10.24 -24.68
CA ARG A 752 25.64 11.18 -25.35
C ARG A 752 24.19 10.68 -25.31
N PRO A 753 23.23 11.55 -24.92
CA PRO A 753 21.81 11.28 -25.10
C PRO A 753 21.45 10.94 -26.55
N ILE A 754 20.55 9.98 -26.76
CA ILE A 754 20.07 9.56 -28.08
C ILE A 754 19.56 10.76 -28.90
N LYS A 755 18.79 11.68 -28.29
CA LYS A 755 18.27 12.88 -28.95
C LYS A 755 19.34 13.84 -29.51
N GLN A 756 20.59 13.72 -29.04
CA GLN A 756 21.71 14.53 -29.49
C GLN A 756 22.53 13.85 -30.60
N LEU A 757 22.19 12.60 -30.93
CA LEU A 757 22.77 11.89 -32.06
C LEU A 757 22.06 12.42 -33.31
N LYS A 758 22.78 13.19 -34.13
CA LYS A 758 22.24 13.61 -35.43
C LYS A 758 21.95 12.35 -36.24
N ILE A 759 20.71 12.26 -36.74
CA ILE A 759 20.33 11.27 -37.75
C ILE A 759 21.30 11.49 -38.92
N THR A 760 22.16 10.50 -39.17
CA THR A 760 23.05 10.48 -40.34
C THR A 760 22.54 9.47 -41.32
#